data_AF-D8Q6Z6-F1
#
_entry.id   AF-D8Q6Z6-F1
#
_cell.length_a   1.000
_cell.length_b   1.000
_cell.length_c   1.000
_cell.angle_alpha   90.00
_cell.angle_beta   90.00
_cell.angle_gamma   90.00
#
_symmetry.space_group_name_H-M   'P 1'
#
loop_
_entity.id
_entity.type
_entity.pdbx_description
1 polymer ?
#
loop_
_entity_poly.entity_id
_entity_poly.type
_entity_poly.pdbx_seq_one_letter_code
_entity_poly.pdbx_strand_id
1 'polypeptide(L)'
;MQAFSPQSPADDALGRESKAFSSNHQQILRDRARNGRRSRLWTASLEGNDQPEYEDFIANLQIPCLNASRASFLLHDLNVTTPDTTPQRSRLKEIFQTGQHTIIINGAGTGKTRLLFEGLSTRWGLYLPCVSGPSAPGSLDLNTGLLQLSSLSARKDAPKAQTGDLDSRSAGILRRIFTQILLSRLTLFELYLRHAPLDDPNVRMRWLRFQLFPSAKLCYDMFDDFFRAISEHDASMEYLEGRIRDAIFGIRSLLGHDEPIYCVVDDAQRAHLQSLAGPGPTTALRQMLLVWESFDAMTFVLAGQPFDCSHFHNSGATPYRVWTDTGFFDGDEEQRRYVRRYLPPDLQSTQSTEKLLDRICLWLRGRYRITTYFIYCLLTTRFQNPHTLLTSYVRMYAGIQPEDGPIHTDYRLRSEYNRLVSGYSRYDPSQTLPRDVYAWSSAQMALHRLIALGQGSVIFTGDCSRPVSHRFAMFANSDGSEAIFCEPCIIFPLARLVFHRWGPSYGYLCTSVASALQDPPHEPPLHLASITLLLLALKGDRKLCDIFALAEPFPEWAQQTCKLVRLSRSEEANTIHAVPYETPFPGGRDQDPWATESPSWLRHDATEPFFVASECSRADLLFAVQLADGDVLFVALKIMLKNKHVDAPIENIELRLANMEPDRLFQVWSQSARIDNEDMLNSLSQVPTGAGLSLDLQTPIVGSGEPRVLRAFATFPDATDIGSLQQDTSSQPRAALKMDALQKLSEDIPWDATLRRIYSALIDRRKQLMVGDESVRVDVEGTIADTESEVSDDSDEGQEVAE
;
A
#
# COMPACT_ATOMS: atom_id res chain seq x y z
N MET A 1 22.65 8.05 -45.64
CA MET A 1 21.38 7.45 -46.06
C MET A 1 20.53 8.53 -46.71
N GLN A 2 19.79 8.21 -47.78
CA GLN A 2 18.80 9.11 -48.37
C GLN A 2 17.53 9.09 -47.49
N ALA A 3 16.93 10.26 -47.25
CA ALA A 3 15.65 10.36 -46.54
C ALA A 3 14.56 9.56 -47.28
N PHE A 4 13.62 8.97 -46.54
CA PHE A 4 12.61 8.10 -47.16
C PHE A 4 11.67 8.93 -48.05
N SER A 5 11.63 8.62 -49.35
CA SER A 5 10.79 9.35 -50.31
C SER A 5 9.33 8.90 -50.22
N PRO A 6 8.36 9.83 -50.35
CA PRO A 6 6.94 9.50 -50.42
C PRO A 6 6.65 8.62 -51.64
N GLN A 7 5.79 7.62 -51.48
CA GLN A 7 5.43 6.65 -52.53
C GLN A 7 3.99 6.81 -53.02
N SER A 8 3.16 7.54 -52.27
CA SER A 8 1.77 7.80 -52.58
C SER A 8 1.38 9.27 -52.37
N PRO A 9 0.27 9.74 -52.98
CA PRO A 9 -0.26 11.09 -52.71
C PRO A 9 -0.59 11.34 -51.23
N ALA A 10 -0.94 10.30 -50.48
CA ALA A 10 -1.21 10.38 -49.04
C ALA A 10 0.09 10.58 -48.23
N ASP A 11 1.19 9.92 -48.62
CA ASP A 11 2.52 10.15 -48.03
C ASP A 11 3.00 11.57 -48.31
N ASP A 12 2.80 12.06 -49.55
CA ASP A 12 3.10 13.43 -49.94
C ASP A 12 2.30 14.45 -49.12
N ALA A 13 1.01 14.18 -48.90
CA ALA A 13 0.15 15.04 -48.09
C ALA A 13 0.63 15.11 -46.64
N LEU A 14 0.89 13.96 -46.00
CA LEU A 14 1.45 13.92 -44.64
C LEU A 14 2.83 14.60 -44.57
N GLY A 15 3.65 14.43 -45.59
CA GLY A 15 4.95 15.10 -45.70
C GLY A 15 4.83 16.63 -45.77
N ARG A 16 3.86 17.16 -46.53
CA ARG A 16 3.55 18.59 -46.58
C ARG A 16 2.98 19.09 -45.25
N GLU A 17 2.05 18.35 -44.66
CA GLU A 17 1.44 18.70 -43.37
C GLU A 17 2.50 18.77 -42.27
N SER A 18 3.38 17.77 -42.19
CA SER A 18 4.51 17.75 -41.24
C SER A 18 5.42 18.97 -41.40
N LYS A 19 5.73 19.37 -42.64
CA LYS A 19 6.56 20.55 -42.93
C LYS A 19 5.85 21.86 -42.58
N ALA A 20 4.56 21.97 -42.90
CA ALA A 20 3.73 23.11 -42.56
C ALA A 20 3.63 23.27 -41.03
N PHE A 21 3.31 22.17 -40.33
CA PHE A 21 3.27 22.13 -38.88
C PHE A 21 4.60 22.55 -38.24
N SER A 22 5.72 21.99 -38.74
CA SER A 22 7.07 22.33 -38.25
C SER A 22 7.36 23.82 -38.45
N SER A 23 7.03 24.38 -39.60
CA SER A 23 7.26 25.80 -39.93
C SER A 23 6.42 26.72 -39.03
N ASN A 24 5.15 26.38 -38.83
CA ASN A 24 4.22 27.16 -38.01
C ASN A 24 4.62 27.18 -36.53
N HIS A 25 5.20 26.09 -36.03
CA HIS A 25 5.56 25.96 -34.61
C HIS A 25 7.04 26.15 -34.31
N GLN A 26 7.88 26.39 -35.32
CA GLN A 26 9.33 26.50 -35.17
C GLN A 26 9.73 27.55 -34.14
N GLN A 27 9.13 28.74 -34.20
CA GLN A 27 9.46 29.83 -33.28
C GLN A 27 9.08 29.47 -31.84
N ILE A 28 7.94 28.80 -31.64
CA ILE A 28 7.48 28.36 -30.32
C ILE A 28 8.44 27.31 -29.75
N LEU A 29 8.84 26.32 -30.55
CA LEU A 29 9.80 25.29 -30.13
C LEU A 29 11.18 25.89 -29.84
N ARG A 30 11.64 26.83 -30.66
CA ARG A 30 12.87 27.60 -30.40
C ARG A 30 12.79 28.34 -29.07
N ASP A 31 11.67 29.02 -28.82
CA ASP A 31 11.46 29.73 -27.56
C ASP A 31 11.41 28.77 -26.37
N ARG A 32 10.76 27.61 -26.49
CA ARG A 32 10.76 26.59 -25.43
C ARG A 32 12.15 25.99 -25.18
N ALA A 33 12.95 25.83 -26.24
CA ALA A 33 14.29 25.26 -26.17
C ALA A 33 15.32 26.22 -25.54
N ARG A 34 15.25 27.50 -25.90
CA ARG A 34 16.21 28.54 -25.45
C ARG A 34 15.74 29.30 -24.22
N ASN A 35 14.45 29.64 -24.15
CA ASN A 35 13.91 30.46 -23.08
C ASN A 35 13.25 29.57 -22.02
N GLY A 36 14.03 29.23 -20.99
CA GLY A 36 13.49 28.62 -19.77
C GLY A 36 12.67 29.62 -18.98
N ARG A 37 11.43 29.89 -19.37
CA ARG A 37 10.53 30.58 -18.42
C ARG A 37 10.37 29.69 -17.19
N ARG A 38 10.63 30.28 -16.03
CA ARG A 38 10.26 29.67 -14.75
C ARG A 38 8.76 29.39 -14.80
N SER A 39 8.38 28.19 -14.37
CA SER A 39 6.97 27.86 -14.17
C SER A 39 6.33 28.96 -13.32
N ARG A 40 5.05 29.25 -13.53
CA ARG A 40 4.32 30.11 -12.60
C ARG A 40 4.53 29.53 -11.20
N LEU A 41 5.01 30.37 -10.29
CA LEU A 41 5.17 29.97 -8.90
C LEU A 41 3.80 29.98 -8.24
N TRP A 42 3.56 28.99 -7.39
CA TRP A 42 2.38 28.95 -6.56
C TRP A 42 2.51 29.99 -5.43
N THR A 43 1.39 30.60 -5.09
CA THR A 43 1.28 31.56 -3.98
C THR A 43 0.11 31.14 -3.12
N ALA A 44 0.26 31.19 -1.80
CA ALA A 44 -0.82 30.89 -0.86
C ALA A 44 -1.85 32.02 -0.88
N SER A 45 -2.97 31.81 -1.59
CA SER A 45 -4.09 32.74 -1.65
C SER A 45 -5.29 32.15 -0.90
N LEU A 46 -5.44 32.48 0.38
CA LEU A 46 -6.72 32.41 1.07
C LEU A 46 -7.24 33.84 1.20
N GLU A 47 -8.39 34.11 0.61
CA GLU A 47 -9.08 35.38 0.79
C GLU A 47 -9.44 35.54 2.28
N GLY A 48 -9.02 36.65 2.91
CA GLY A 48 -9.42 37.01 4.27
C GLY A 48 -8.48 36.62 5.41
N ASN A 49 -7.19 36.34 5.13
CA ASN A 49 -6.22 36.01 6.17
C ASN A 49 -5.09 37.05 6.26
N ASP A 50 -5.12 37.90 7.29
CA ASP A 50 -4.27 39.09 7.46
C ASP A 50 -2.89 38.81 8.08
N GLN A 51 -2.37 37.57 7.99
CA GLN A 51 -1.01 37.26 8.44
C GLN A 51 -0.03 37.21 7.25
N PRO A 52 0.71 38.31 6.99
CA PRO A 52 1.75 38.36 5.96
C PRO A 52 3.06 37.67 6.39
N GLU A 53 3.21 37.28 7.66
CA GLU A 53 4.48 36.89 8.30
C GLU A 53 5.23 35.77 7.57
N TYR A 54 4.51 34.79 6.98
CA TYR A 54 5.12 33.67 6.27
C TYR A 54 4.96 33.73 4.74
N GLU A 55 4.40 34.81 4.18
CA GLU A 55 4.23 34.94 2.73
C GLU A 55 5.56 34.92 2.00
N ASP A 56 6.55 35.66 2.51
CA ASP A 56 7.90 35.72 1.95
C ASP A 56 8.58 34.35 2.02
N PHE A 57 8.47 33.64 3.15
CA PHE A 57 9.00 32.28 3.28
C PHE A 57 8.39 31.34 2.24
N ILE A 58 7.05 31.33 2.11
CA ILE A 58 6.34 30.48 1.16
C ILE A 58 6.73 30.82 -0.28
N ALA A 59 6.84 32.12 -0.61
CA ALA A 59 7.31 32.57 -1.92
C ALA A 59 8.75 32.11 -2.20
N ASN A 60 9.62 32.13 -1.17
CA ASN A 60 11.01 31.69 -1.25
C ASN A 60 11.17 30.18 -1.42
N LEU A 61 10.16 29.36 -1.09
CA LEU A 61 10.15 27.94 -1.44
C LEU A 61 10.09 27.72 -2.97
N GLN A 62 9.68 28.72 -3.76
CA GLN A 62 9.64 28.64 -5.24
C GLN A 62 8.84 27.42 -5.76
N ILE A 63 7.77 27.04 -5.07
CA ILE A 63 6.97 25.87 -5.45
C ILE A 63 6.28 26.11 -6.81
N PRO A 64 6.48 25.25 -7.82
CA PRO A 64 5.82 25.41 -9.10
C PRO A 64 4.29 25.22 -9.00
N CYS A 65 3.55 25.89 -9.88
CA CYS A 65 2.11 25.71 -10.02
C CYS A 65 1.80 24.83 -11.24
N LEU A 66 1.01 23.75 -11.08
CA LEU A 66 0.57 22.89 -12.20
C LEU A 66 -0.55 23.55 -13.01
N ASN A 67 -1.46 24.24 -12.33
CA ASN A 67 -2.57 25.00 -12.89
C ASN A 67 -2.73 26.31 -12.09
N ALA A 68 -3.68 27.19 -12.41
CA ALA A 68 -3.73 28.53 -11.80
C ALA A 68 -3.86 28.57 -10.26
N SER A 69 -4.12 27.45 -9.57
CA SER A 69 -4.41 27.44 -8.12
C SER A 69 -3.71 26.36 -7.30
N ARG A 70 -3.05 25.34 -7.88
CA ARG A 70 -2.49 24.21 -7.11
C ARG A 70 -0.97 24.10 -7.16
N ALA A 71 -0.36 24.04 -5.98
CA ALA A 71 1.05 23.78 -5.78
C ALA A 71 1.44 22.39 -6.31
N SER A 72 2.62 22.29 -6.91
CA SER A 72 3.14 21.07 -7.54
C SER A 72 4.40 20.57 -6.87
N PHE A 73 4.23 19.77 -5.84
CA PHE A 73 5.34 19.07 -5.20
C PHE A 73 5.99 18.02 -6.10
N LEU A 74 5.28 17.55 -7.14
CA LEU A 74 5.87 16.69 -8.17
C LEU A 74 6.98 17.40 -8.95
N LEU A 75 6.93 18.73 -9.06
CA LEU A 75 7.90 19.52 -9.83
C LEU A 75 8.84 20.36 -8.97
N HIS A 76 8.52 20.52 -7.69
CA HIS A 76 9.33 21.25 -6.72
C HIS A 76 10.68 20.58 -6.52
N ASP A 77 11.80 21.32 -6.56
CA ASP A 77 13.15 20.76 -6.36
C ASP A 77 13.53 19.56 -7.27
N LEU A 78 12.96 19.46 -8.47
CA LEU A 78 13.48 18.51 -9.46
C LEU A 78 14.90 18.91 -9.89
N ASN A 79 15.77 17.93 -10.13
CA ASN A 79 17.16 18.15 -10.53
C ASN A 79 18.03 18.92 -9.51
N VAL A 80 17.63 18.94 -8.23
CA VAL A 80 18.52 19.43 -7.17
C VAL A 80 19.69 18.45 -7.02
N THR A 81 20.92 18.96 -7.04
CA THR A 81 22.13 18.14 -6.95
C THR A 81 22.25 17.51 -5.56
N THR A 82 21.61 16.36 -5.34
CA THR A 82 21.79 15.57 -4.13
C THR A 82 23.14 14.84 -4.18
N PRO A 83 23.75 14.44 -3.05
CA PRO A 83 24.92 13.56 -3.08
C PRO A 83 24.63 12.24 -3.80
N ASP A 84 25.64 11.62 -4.43
CA ASP A 84 25.51 10.31 -5.10
C ASP A 84 25.13 9.16 -4.17
N THR A 85 25.27 9.37 -2.86
CA THR A 85 24.98 8.40 -1.80
C THR A 85 23.51 8.39 -1.36
N THR A 86 22.65 9.25 -1.92
CA THR A 86 21.23 9.26 -1.51
C THR A 86 20.46 8.05 -2.08
N PRO A 87 19.55 7.43 -1.31
CA PRO A 87 18.72 6.31 -1.79
C PRO A 87 17.97 6.63 -3.08
N GLN A 88 17.53 7.88 -3.24
CA GLN A 88 16.85 8.36 -4.46
C GLN A 88 17.75 8.25 -5.71
N ARG A 89 19.03 8.62 -5.63
CA ARG A 89 19.94 8.51 -6.78
C ARG A 89 20.24 7.07 -7.15
N SER A 90 20.40 6.18 -6.16
CA SER A 90 20.55 4.75 -6.41
C SER A 90 19.35 4.18 -7.16
N ARG A 91 18.11 4.51 -6.75
CA ARG A 91 16.88 4.11 -7.47
C ARG A 91 16.87 4.62 -8.91
N LEU A 92 17.24 5.87 -9.15
CA LEU A 92 17.27 6.42 -10.52
C LEU A 92 18.31 5.75 -11.41
N LYS A 93 19.44 5.30 -10.85
CA LYS A 93 20.44 4.52 -11.61
C LYS A 93 19.90 3.14 -11.99
N GLU A 94 19.16 2.50 -11.10
CA GLU A 94 18.53 1.19 -11.36
C GLU A 94 17.37 1.28 -12.35
N ILE A 95 16.56 2.33 -12.27
CA ILE A 95 15.39 2.53 -13.15
C ILE A 95 15.82 2.90 -14.58
N PHE A 96 16.80 3.80 -14.72
CA PHE A 96 17.23 4.32 -16.01
C PHE A 96 18.55 3.66 -16.44
N GLN A 97 18.52 2.37 -16.72
CA GLN A 97 19.66 1.61 -17.24
C GLN A 97 19.62 1.58 -18.78
N THR A 98 20.69 2.02 -19.43
CA THR A 98 20.76 2.04 -20.90
C THR A 98 20.63 0.64 -21.47
N GLY A 99 19.71 0.44 -22.42
CA GLY A 99 19.50 -0.84 -23.09
C GLY A 99 18.70 -1.87 -22.30
N GLN A 100 18.30 -1.56 -21.06
CA GLN A 100 17.52 -2.46 -20.20
C GLN A 100 16.15 -1.85 -19.94
N HIS A 101 15.10 -2.49 -20.44
CA HIS A 101 13.73 -2.04 -20.20
C HIS A 101 13.32 -2.30 -18.75
N THR A 102 12.55 -1.38 -18.17
CA THR A 102 12.16 -1.43 -16.75
C THR A 102 10.66 -1.24 -16.57
N ILE A 103 10.05 -2.00 -15.67
CA ILE A 103 8.66 -1.86 -15.20
C ILE A 103 8.67 -1.45 -13.74
N ILE A 104 8.26 -0.22 -13.45
CA ILE A 104 8.12 0.32 -12.11
C ILE A 104 6.69 0.13 -11.61
N ILE A 105 6.49 -0.76 -10.65
CA ILE A 105 5.16 -1.02 -10.07
C ILE A 105 5.16 -0.87 -8.56
N ASN A 106 4.21 -0.10 -8.02
CA ASN A 106 3.96 0.00 -6.59
C ASN A 106 2.57 0.63 -6.33
N GLY A 107 2.15 0.76 -5.08
CA GLY A 107 0.91 1.39 -4.66
C GLY A 107 0.76 2.84 -5.13
N ALA A 108 -0.47 3.32 -5.22
CA ALA A 108 -0.75 4.69 -5.65
C ALA A 108 -0.24 5.71 -4.61
N GLY A 109 0.61 6.66 -5.00
CA GLY A 109 1.12 7.71 -4.12
C GLY A 109 2.50 7.46 -3.50
N THR A 110 3.17 6.36 -3.89
CA THR A 110 4.53 6.01 -3.45
C THR A 110 5.65 6.76 -4.20
N GLY A 111 5.32 7.74 -5.06
CA GLY A 111 6.35 8.58 -5.71
C GLY A 111 6.85 8.12 -7.09
N LYS A 112 6.27 7.08 -7.71
CA LYS A 112 6.61 6.64 -9.08
C LYS A 112 6.77 7.79 -10.08
N THR A 113 5.71 8.57 -10.31
CA THR A 113 5.72 9.70 -11.25
C THR A 113 6.81 10.74 -10.91
N ARG A 114 7.10 10.95 -9.61
CA ARG A 114 8.21 11.82 -9.20
C ARG A 114 9.55 11.25 -9.64
N LEU A 115 9.81 9.95 -9.44
CA LEU A 115 11.04 9.29 -9.90
C LEU A 115 11.20 9.39 -11.43
N LEU A 116 10.11 9.23 -12.18
CA LEU A 116 10.13 9.41 -13.64
C LEU A 116 10.56 10.83 -14.02
N PHE A 117 10.00 11.84 -13.35
CA PHE A 117 10.35 13.23 -13.60
C PHE A 117 11.80 13.56 -13.22
N GLU A 118 12.30 13.02 -12.11
CA GLU A 118 13.69 13.18 -11.71
C GLU A 118 14.64 12.55 -12.74
N GLY A 119 14.34 11.34 -13.20
CA GLY A 119 15.13 10.68 -14.25
C GLY A 119 15.11 11.46 -15.57
N LEU A 120 13.94 11.88 -16.04
CA LEU A 120 13.82 12.66 -17.28
C LEU A 120 14.31 14.11 -17.15
N SER A 121 14.50 14.62 -15.94
CA SER A 121 15.13 15.92 -15.76
C SER A 121 16.64 15.90 -16.02
N THR A 122 17.26 14.72 -15.90
CA THR A 122 18.69 14.51 -16.06
C THR A 122 19.04 13.70 -17.31
N ARG A 123 18.07 13.01 -17.93
CA ARG A 123 18.25 12.15 -19.11
C ARG A 123 17.32 12.55 -20.24
N TRP A 124 17.71 12.28 -21.48
CA TRP A 124 16.86 12.52 -22.64
C TRP A 124 15.77 11.47 -22.74
N GLY A 125 14.53 11.88 -23.00
CA GLY A 125 13.47 10.93 -23.21
C GLY A 125 12.09 11.53 -23.43
N LEU A 126 11.18 10.65 -23.81
CA LEU A 126 9.78 10.94 -24.06
C LEU A 126 8.96 10.56 -22.81
N TYR A 127 8.00 11.40 -22.42
CA TYR A 127 7.05 11.13 -21.35
C TYR A 127 5.63 11.03 -21.91
N LEU A 128 5.02 9.87 -21.74
CA LEU A 128 3.69 9.56 -22.26
C LEU A 128 2.79 9.02 -21.13
N PRO A 129 1.92 9.85 -20.55
CA PRO A 129 0.97 9.36 -19.56
C PRO A 129 -0.22 8.69 -20.25
N CYS A 130 -0.58 7.47 -19.80
CA CYS A 130 -1.83 6.83 -20.20
C CYS A 130 -3.07 7.50 -19.56
N VAL A 131 -2.86 8.42 -18.60
CA VAL A 131 -3.92 9.11 -17.86
C VAL A 131 -3.75 10.61 -18.02
N SER A 132 -4.77 11.22 -18.59
CA SER A 132 -4.86 12.67 -18.59
C SER A 132 -6.23 13.11 -18.09
N GLY A 133 -6.29 13.50 -16.82
CA GLY A 133 -7.38 14.33 -16.31
C GLY A 133 -7.07 15.81 -16.59
N PRO A 134 -8.06 16.73 -16.50
CA PRO A 134 -7.84 18.17 -16.71
C PRO A 134 -6.83 18.82 -15.75
N SER A 135 -6.30 18.08 -14.79
CA SER A 135 -5.25 18.52 -13.87
C SER A 135 -4.04 17.58 -13.81
N ALA A 136 -4.00 16.54 -14.66
CA ALA A 136 -2.83 15.66 -14.75
C ALA A 136 -1.79 16.27 -15.70
N PRO A 137 -0.49 16.23 -15.35
CA PRO A 137 0.55 16.74 -16.23
C PRO A 137 0.79 15.80 -17.42
N GLY A 138 1.00 16.37 -18.60
CA GLY A 138 1.30 15.64 -19.83
C GLY A 138 0.44 16.03 -21.00
N SER A 139 0.73 15.41 -22.15
CA SER A 139 -0.09 15.54 -23.35
C SER A 139 -1.15 14.44 -23.43
N LEU A 140 -2.25 14.76 -24.12
CA LEU A 140 -3.42 13.92 -24.32
C LEU A 140 -3.25 12.88 -25.43
N ASP A 141 -2.22 12.97 -26.29
CA ASP A 141 -2.08 12.17 -27.51
C ASP A 141 -2.26 10.64 -27.31
N LEU A 142 -1.59 10.06 -26.31
CA LEU A 142 -1.70 8.64 -26.00
C LEU A 142 -3.10 8.30 -25.49
N ASN A 143 -3.66 9.13 -24.60
CA ASN A 143 -5.02 8.94 -24.12
C ASN A 143 -6.06 9.09 -25.25
N THR A 144 -5.89 10.04 -26.16
CA THR A 144 -6.71 10.21 -27.37
C THR A 144 -6.64 8.94 -28.22
N GLY A 145 -5.44 8.40 -28.47
CA GLY A 145 -5.27 7.13 -29.19
C GLY A 145 -5.97 5.96 -28.49
N LEU A 146 -5.80 5.81 -27.18
CA LEU A 146 -6.48 4.76 -26.39
C LEU A 146 -8.02 4.91 -26.39
N LEU A 147 -8.55 6.14 -26.41
CA LEU A 147 -9.98 6.40 -26.55
C LEU A 147 -10.51 6.08 -27.95
N GLN A 148 -9.74 6.39 -28.99
CA GLN A 148 -10.07 6.00 -30.36
C GLN A 148 -10.19 4.47 -30.46
N LEU A 149 -9.27 3.72 -29.84
CA LEU A 149 -9.34 2.25 -29.77
C LEU A 149 -10.60 1.75 -29.07
N SER A 150 -10.93 2.35 -27.92
CA SER A 150 -12.12 1.99 -27.15
C SER A 150 -13.42 2.22 -27.94
N SER A 151 -13.46 3.27 -28.76
CA SER A 151 -14.62 3.55 -29.62
C SER A 151 -14.79 2.53 -30.75
N LEU A 152 -13.69 1.93 -31.22
CA LEU A 152 -13.71 0.90 -32.26
C LEU A 152 -14.12 -0.47 -31.69
N SER A 153 -13.73 -0.78 -30.46
CA SER A 153 -14.16 -2.02 -29.78
C SER A 153 -15.63 -2.00 -29.38
N ALA A 154 -16.17 -0.85 -28.97
CA ALA A 154 -17.58 -0.71 -28.58
C ALA A 154 -18.58 -0.88 -29.74
N ARG A 155 -18.14 -0.76 -31.00
CA ARG A 155 -18.98 -0.96 -32.19
C ARG A 155 -19.16 -2.43 -32.59
N LYS A 156 -18.54 -3.39 -31.87
CA LYS A 156 -18.47 -4.81 -32.24
C LYS A 156 -19.56 -5.73 -31.65
N ASP A 157 -20.66 -5.20 -31.09
CA ASP A 157 -21.86 -6.00 -30.74
C ASP A 157 -22.68 -6.51 -31.95
N ALA A 158 -22.08 -6.55 -33.15
CA ALA A 158 -22.65 -7.12 -34.37
C ALA A 158 -22.26 -8.61 -34.54
N PRO A 159 -23.09 -9.45 -35.20
CA PRO A 159 -23.06 -10.91 -35.06
C PRO A 159 -21.73 -11.58 -35.47
N LYS A 160 -21.37 -12.62 -34.71
CA LYS A 160 -20.11 -13.40 -34.62
C LYS A 160 -19.65 -14.18 -35.88
N ALA A 161 -19.89 -13.69 -37.10
CA ALA A 161 -19.71 -14.53 -38.30
C ALA A 161 -18.34 -14.45 -39.02
N GLN A 162 -17.40 -13.57 -38.66
CA GLN A 162 -16.12 -13.41 -39.39
C GLN A 162 -14.93 -13.09 -38.47
N THR A 163 -14.46 -14.06 -37.68
CA THR A 163 -13.42 -13.82 -36.66
C THR A 163 -12.00 -13.67 -37.21
N GLY A 164 -11.66 -14.25 -38.37
CA GLY A 164 -10.28 -14.25 -38.87
C GLY A 164 -9.77 -12.94 -39.48
N ASP A 165 -10.62 -12.20 -40.20
CA ASP A 165 -10.22 -10.99 -40.95
C ASP A 165 -10.34 -9.70 -40.11
N LEU A 166 -11.09 -9.76 -39.00
CA LEU A 166 -11.24 -8.65 -38.06
C LEU A 166 -9.98 -8.45 -37.20
N ASP A 167 -9.18 -9.50 -36.98
CA ASP A 167 -8.01 -9.47 -36.11
C ASP A 167 -6.82 -8.77 -36.78
N SER A 168 -6.57 -9.06 -38.06
CA SER A 168 -5.52 -8.41 -38.87
C SER A 168 -5.80 -6.91 -39.04
N ARG A 169 -7.06 -6.54 -39.31
CA ARG A 169 -7.49 -5.15 -39.46
C ARG A 169 -7.39 -4.36 -38.15
N SER A 170 -7.77 -4.97 -37.03
CA SER A 170 -7.66 -4.34 -35.70
C SER A 170 -6.20 -4.11 -35.32
N ALA A 171 -5.32 -5.11 -35.56
CA ALA A 171 -3.88 -4.98 -35.36
C ALA A 171 -3.26 -3.90 -36.25
N GLY A 172 -3.69 -3.78 -37.51
CA GLY A 172 -3.26 -2.71 -38.42
C GLY A 172 -3.60 -1.32 -37.91
N ILE A 173 -4.83 -1.11 -37.41
CA ILE A 173 -5.26 0.17 -36.83
C ILE A 173 -4.45 0.52 -35.58
N LEU A 174 -4.26 -0.44 -34.67
CA LEU A 174 -3.42 -0.28 -33.47
C LEU A 174 -2.00 0.12 -33.81
N ARG A 175 -1.38 -0.63 -34.74
CA ARG A 175 -0.04 -0.35 -35.23
C ARG A 175 0.06 1.06 -35.78
N ARG A 176 -0.91 1.47 -36.60
CA ARG A 176 -0.97 2.83 -37.16
C ARG A 176 -1.05 3.90 -36.08
N ILE A 177 -2.00 3.78 -35.13
CA ILE A 177 -2.20 4.75 -34.04
C ILE A 177 -0.91 4.91 -33.22
N PHE A 178 -0.32 3.81 -32.75
CA PHE A 178 0.89 3.87 -31.93
C PHE A 178 2.11 4.35 -32.71
N THR A 179 2.20 4.06 -34.02
CA THR A 179 3.23 4.60 -34.90
C THR A 179 3.08 6.12 -35.05
N GLN A 180 1.86 6.61 -35.24
CA GLN A 180 1.58 8.05 -35.35
C GLN A 180 1.89 8.80 -34.05
N ILE A 181 1.50 8.26 -32.88
CA ILE A 181 1.85 8.85 -31.57
C ILE A 181 3.38 8.97 -31.43
N LEU A 182 4.11 7.89 -31.71
CA LEU A 182 5.58 7.90 -31.60
C LEU A 182 6.22 8.86 -32.61
N LEU A 183 5.74 8.89 -33.86
CA LEU A 183 6.20 9.81 -34.89
C LEU A 183 5.99 11.27 -34.47
N SER A 184 4.81 11.59 -33.91
CA SER A 184 4.50 12.94 -33.40
C SER A 184 5.52 13.36 -32.35
N ARG A 185 5.76 12.50 -31.36
CA ARG A 185 6.70 12.74 -30.25
C ARG A 185 8.14 12.92 -30.72
N LEU A 186 8.63 12.03 -31.58
CA LEU A 186 10.01 12.08 -32.07
C LEU A 186 10.24 13.29 -32.98
N THR A 187 9.28 13.64 -33.84
CA THR A 187 9.39 14.81 -34.71
C THR A 187 9.50 16.10 -33.88
N LEU A 188 8.63 16.27 -32.88
CA LEU A 188 8.67 17.41 -31.99
C LEU A 188 9.94 17.45 -31.14
N PHE A 189 10.44 16.28 -30.72
CA PHE A 189 11.70 16.18 -29.98
C PHE A 189 12.90 16.57 -30.85
N GLU A 190 12.98 16.07 -32.09
CA GLU A 190 14.03 16.43 -33.04
C GLU A 190 14.03 17.95 -33.31
N LEU A 191 12.85 18.54 -33.55
CA LEU A 191 12.71 19.98 -33.78
C LEU A 191 13.13 20.80 -32.56
N TYR A 192 12.79 20.34 -31.36
CA TYR A 192 13.25 20.95 -30.11
C TYR A 192 14.78 20.94 -30.02
N LEU A 193 15.41 19.78 -30.27
CA LEU A 193 16.85 19.61 -30.18
C LEU A 193 17.63 20.49 -31.17
N ARG A 194 17.11 20.70 -32.39
CA ARG A 194 17.72 21.63 -33.37
C ARG A 194 17.83 23.07 -32.88
N HIS A 195 17.10 23.44 -31.83
CA HIS A 195 17.13 24.78 -31.25
C HIS A 195 17.65 24.83 -29.82
N ALA A 196 17.87 23.65 -29.21
CA ALA A 196 18.31 23.47 -27.85
C ALA A 196 19.80 23.81 -27.69
N PRO A 197 20.17 24.64 -26.70
CA PRO A 197 21.57 24.77 -26.29
C PRO A 197 21.94 23.51 -25.48
N LEU A 198 22.54 22.51 -26.14
CA LEU A 198 22.82 21.19 -25.55
C LEU A 198 23.88 21.23 -24.42
N ASP A 199 24.65 22.32 -24.37
CA ASP A 199 25.60 22.66 -23.32
C ASP A 199 24.94 23.16 -22.03
N ASP A 200 23.68 23.61 -22.08
CA ASP A 200 22.93 24.05 -20.90
C ASP A 200 22.42 22.85 -20.09
N PRO A 201 22.82 22.68 -18.81
CA PRO A 201 22.38 21.55 -17.98
C PRO A 201 20.86 21.53 -17.74
N ASN A 202 20.15 22.64 -17.93
CA ASN A 202 18.71 22.74 -17.74
C ASN A 202 17.90 22.42 -19.00
N VAL A 203 18.55 22.11 -20.12
CA VAL A 203 17.85 21.86 -21.39
C VAL A 203 16.94 20.62 -21.33
N ARG A 204 17.38 19.57 -20.63
CA ARG A 204 16.57 18.35 -20.40
C ARG A 204 15.36 18.65 -19.51
N MET A 205 15.54 19.43 -18.45
CA MET A 205 14.43 19.93 -17.62
C MET A 205 13.42 20.75 -18.42
N ARG A 206 13.88 21.62 -19.34
CA ARG A 206 12.99 22.39 -20.23
C ARG A 206 12.20 21.48 -21.17
N TRP A 207 12.86 20.46 -21.72
CA TRP A 207 12.18 19.45 -22.53
C TRP A 207 11.11 18.70 -21.74
N LEU A 208 11.44 18.19 -20.53
CA LEU A 208 10.46 17.57 -19.64
C LEU A 208 9.27 18.51 -19.37
N ARG A 209 9.52 19.76 -18.96
CA ARG A 209 8.43 20.73 -18.71
C ARG A 209 7.57 20.99 -19.93
N PHE A 210 8.12 20.98 -21.14
CA PHE A 210 7.33 21.10 -22.36
C PHE A 210 6.38 19.90 -22.54
N GLN A 211 6.85 18.68 -22.26
CA GLN A 211 6.01 17.48 -22.32
C GLN A 211 4.92 17.45 -21.24
N LEU A 212 5.20 17.97 -20.04
CA LEU A 212 4.24 18.04 -18.93
C LEU A 212 3.20 19.15 -19.10
N PHE A 213 3.54 20.21 -19.83
CA PHE A 213 2.67 21.37 -20.08
C PHE A 213 2.69 21.77 -21.55
N PRO A 214 2.18 20.89 -22.44
CA PRO A 214 2.21 21.13 -23.87
C PRO A 214 1.38 22.36 -24.25
N SER A 215 0.30 22.63 -23.51
CA SER A 215 -0.58 23.78 -23.66
C SER A 215 -0.16 25.03 -22.88
N ALA A 216 0.98 25.05 -22.17
CA ALA A 216 1.38 26.29 -21.50
C ALA A 216 1.60 27.43 -22.55
N LYS A 217 0.82 28.50 -22.44
CA LYS A 217 0.72 29.64 -23.40
C LYS A 217 -0.01 29.34 -24.71
N LEU A 218 -0.40 28.10 -24.97
CA LEU A 218 -1.18 27.71 -26.12
C LEU A 218 -2.57 27.32 -25.64
N CYS A 219 -3.62 27.66 -26.39
CA CYS A 219 -4.95 27.18 -26.05
C CYS A 219 -5.13 25.68 -26.39
N TYR A 220 -4.06 24.99 -26.79
CA TYR A 220 -4.07 23.62 -27.31
C TYR A 220 -2.78 22.85 -26.99
N ASP A 221 -2.83 21.52 -27.13
CA ASP A 221 -1.72 20.59 -26.90
C ASP A 221 -1.01 20.27 -28.22
N MET A 222 0.24 20.72 -28.37
CA MET A 222 1.00 20.57 -29.61
C MET A 222 1.25 19.10 -30.03
N PHE A 223 1.38 18.18 -29.08
CA PHE A 223 1.64 16.77 -29.40
C PHE A 223 0.37 16.06 -29.86
N ASP A 224 -0.76 16.30 -29.16
CA ASP A 224 -2.08 15.77 -29.54
C ASP A 224 -2.59 16.38 -30.84
N ASP A 225 -2.40 17.69 -31.04
CA ASP A 225 -2.77 18.36 -32.28
C ASP A 225 -1.96 17.84 -33.47
N PHE A 226 -0.64 17.67 -33.30
CA PHE A 226 0.18 17.10 -34.38
C PHE A 226 -0.20 15.64 -34.65
N PHE A 227 -0.44 14.84 -33.61
CA PHE A 227 -0.94 13.47 -33.74
C PHE A 227 -2.25 13.44 -34.53
N ARG A 228 -3.23 14.30 -34.21
CA ARG A 228 -4.50 14.38 -34.95
C ARG A 228 -4.29 14.77 -36.41
N ALA A 229 -3.46 15.78 -36.67
CA ALA A 229 -3.16 16.23 -38.02
C ALA A 229 -2.56 15.10 -38.89
N ILE A 230 -1.60 14.33 -38.37
CA ILE A 230 -1.05 13.19 -39.11
C ILE A 230 -2.02 12.00 -39.19
N SER A 231 -2.96 11.86 -38.25
CA SER A 231 -4.00 10.84 -38.27
C SER A 231 -5.09 11.07 -39.31
N GLU A 232 -5.29 12.31 -39.78
CA GLU A 232 -6.21 12.64 -40.88
C GLU A 232 -5.75 12.10 -42.24
N HIS A 233 -4.46 11.75 -42.34
CA HIS A 233 -3.87 11.22 -43.57
C HIS A 233 -3.71 9.71 -43.52
N ASP A 234 -4.14 9.03 -44.58
CA ASP A 234 -3.96 7.58 -44.76
C ASP A 234 -2.62 7.22 -45.43
N ALA A 235 -1.52 7.83 -44.96
CA ALA A 235 -0.16 7.50 -45.40
C ALA A 235 0.17 6.01 -45.19
N SER A 236 1.05 5.45 -46.00
CA SER A 236 1.50 4.06 -45.89
C SER A 236 2.26 3.79 -44.58
N MET A 237 2.20 2.55 -44.08
CA MET A 237 2.94 2.16 -42.88
C MET A 237 4.45 2.25 -43.10
N GLU A 238 4.94 1.85 -44.27
CA GLU A 238 6.36 1.95 -44.63
C GLU A 238 6.86 3.39 -44.54
N TYR A 239 6.06 4.36 -45.02
CA TYR A 239 6.39 5.77 -44.93
C TYR A 239 6.42 6.26 -43.49
N LEU A 240 5.40 5.95 -42.68
CA LEU A 240 5.35 6.34 -41.26
C LEU A 240 6.56 5.80 -40.48
N GLU A 241 6.89 4.52 -40.66
CA GLU A 241 8.06 3.90 -40.01
C GLU A 241 9.38 4.45 -40.54
N GLY A 242 9.48 4.72 -41.84
CA GLY A 242 10.62 5.41 -42.45
C GLY A 242 10.86 6.77 -41.81
N ARG A 243 9.80 7.56 -41.59
CA ARG A 243 9.88 8.87 -40.93
C ARG A 243 10.27 8.78 -39.46
N ILE A 244 9.89 7.72 -38.75
CA ILE A 244 10.39 7.46 -37.39
C ILE A 244 11.90 7.19 -37.41
N ARG A 245 12.38 6.33 -38.32
CA ARG A 245 13.82 6.05 -38.47
C ARG A 245 14.62 7.31 -38.81
N ASP A 246 14.10 8.14 -39.71
CA ASP A 246 14.71 9.43 -40.07
C ASP A 246 14.77 10.38 -38.86
N ALA A 247 13.70 10.48 -38.07
CA ALA A 247 13.66 11.30 -36.87
C ALA A 247 14.64 10.82 -35.79
N ILE A 248 14.71 9.50 -35.54
CA ILE A 248 15.67 8.88 -34.61
C ILE A 248 17.11 9.18 -35.06
N PHE A 249 17.39 9.01 -36.36
CA PHE A 249 18.70 9.32 -36.92
C PHE A 249 19.05 10.80 -36.74
N GLY A 250 18.10 11.71 -37.01
CA GLY A 250 18.25 13.14 -36.78
C GLY A 250 18.55 13.46 -35.31
N ILE A 251 17.80 12.89 -34.38
CA ILE A 251 18.02 13.04 -32.93
C ILE A 251 19.44 12.57 -32.54
N ARG A 252 19.86 11.38 -32.97
CA ARG A 252 21.20 10.85 -32.67
C ARG A 252 22.31 11.68 -33.28
N SER A 253 22.10 12.26 -34.46
CA SER A 253 23.08 13.18 -35.05
C SER A 253 23.29 14.45 -34.23
N LEU A 254 22.28 14.85 -33.43
CA LEU A 254 22.33 16.01 -32.55
C LEU A 254 22.89 15.67 -31.16
N LEU A 255 22.51 14.51 -30.60
CA LEU A 255 22.87 14.12 -29.23
C LEU A 255 24.18 13.32 -29.14
N GLY A 256 24.57 12.62 -30.21
CA GLY A 256 25.59 11.58 -30.20
C GLY A 256 24.97 10.19 -30.38
N HIS A 257 25.75 9.28 -30.96
CA HIS A 257 25.27 7.92 -31.30
C HIS A 257 24.90 7.09 -30.07
N ASP A 258 25.65 7.24 -28.98
CA ASP A 258 25.55 6.41 -27.78
C ASP A 258 24.70 7.06 -26.67
N GLU A 259 24.18 8.28 -26.88
CA GLU A 259 23.34 8.95 -25.89
C GLU A 259 21.99 8.21 -25.78
N PRO A 260 21.61 7.72 -24.60
CA PRO A 260 20.38 6.95 -24.43
C PRO A 260 19.13 7.85 -24.54
N ILE A 261 18.12 7.36 -25.25
CA ILE A 261 16.80 7.98 -25.35
C ILE A 261 15.80 7.09 -24.61
N TYR A 262 15.24 7.59 -23.52
CA TYR A 262 14.23 6.87 -22.75
C TYR A 262 12.82 7.10 -23.31
N CYS A 263 11.97 6.10 -23.29
CA CYS A 263 10.55 6.24 -23.57
C CYS A 263 9.76 5.80 -22.32
N VAL A 264 9.21 6.78 -21.61
CA VAL A 264 8.53 6.59 -20.33
C VAL A 264 7.03 6.56 -20.53
N VAL A 265 6.40 5.46 -20.13
CA VAL A 265 4.94 5.30 -20.14
C VAL A 265 4.43 5.30 -18.70
N ASP A 266 3.77 6.38 -18.28
CA ASP A 266 3.22 6.48 -16.91
C ASP A 266 1.75 6.03 -16.86
N ASP A 267 1.34 5.52 -15.71
CA ASP A 267 0.06 4.85 -15.49
C ASP A 267 -0.25 3.73 -16.52
N ALA A 268 0.77 2.96 -16.89
CA ALA A 268 0.73 1.90 -17.90
C ALA A 268 -0.37 0.84 -17.66
N GLN A 269 -0.79 0.63 -16.40
CA GLN A 269 -1.90 -0.26 -16.06
C GLN A 269 -3.19 0.10 -16.83
N ARG A 270 -3.39 1.37 -17.20
CA ARG A 270 -4.58 1.79 -17.95
C ARG A 270 -4.59 1.26 -19.38
N ALA A 271 -3.44 1.34 -20.07
CA ALA A 271 -3.30 0.74 -21.39
C ALA A 271 -3.32 -0.80 -21.31
N HIS A 272 -2.86 -1.39 -20.20
CA HIS A 272 -2.94 -2.83 -19.98
C HIS A 272 -4.39 -3.31 -19.81
N LEU A 273 -5.23 -2.57 -19.08
CA LEU A 273 -6.64 -2.94 -18.85
C LEU A 273 -7.50 -2.90 -20.14
N GLN A 274 -7.01 -2.28 -21.21
CA GLN A 274 -7.66 -2.31 -22.51
C GLN A 274 -7.35 -3.63 -23.22
N SER A 275 -8.16 -4.66 -22.94
CA SER A 275 -8.11 -5.93 -23.66
C SER A 275 -8.56 -5.74 -25.10
N LEU A 276 -7.84 -6.37 -26.02
CA LEU A 276 -8.17 -6.38 -27.45
C LEU A 276 -8.79 -7.72 -27.83
N ALA A 277 -9.71 -7.72 -28.79
CA ALA A 277 -10.25 -8.94 -29.36
C ALA A 277 -9.18 -9.57 -30.29
N GLY A 278 -8.84 -10.84 -30.07
CA GLY A 278 -7.91 -11.62 -30.90
C GLY A 278 -7.55 -12.98 -30.27
N PRO A 279 -6.76 -13.83 -30.97
CA PRO A 279 -6.29 -15.11 -30.43
C PRO A 279 -5.25 -14.87 -29.33
N GLY A 280 -5.72 -14.92 -28.08
CA GLY A 280 -4.93 -14.72 -26.87
C GLY A 280 -5.15 -13.35 -26.22
N PRO A 281 -4.88 -13.23 -24.91
CA PRO A 281 -5.05 -11.99 -24.17
C PRO A 281 -3.92 -11.01 -24.54
N THR A 282 -4.09 -10.24 -25.63
CA THR A 282 -3.19 -9.12 -25.93
C THR A 282 -3.82 -7.81 -25.49
N THR A 283 -3.04 -6.98 -24.81
CA THR A 283 -3.47 -5.68 -24.29
C THR A 283 -3.00 -4.55 -25.20
N ALA A 284 -3.67 -3.39 -25.15
CA ALA A 284 -3.23 -2.21 -25.90
C ALA A 284 -1.78 -1.82 -25.54
N LEU A 285 -1.39 -1.95 -24.26
CA LEU A 285 0.00 -1.76 -23.81
C LEU A 285 0.97 -2.69 -24.55
N ARG A 286 0.66 -3.98 -24.68
CA ARG A 286 1.57 -4.92 -25.35
C ARG A 286 1.70 -4.62 -26.84
N GLN A 287 0.60 -4.31 -27.52
CA GLN A 287 0.63 -3.95 -28.94
C GLN A 287 1.42 -2.66 -29.19
N MET A 288 1.23 -1.66 -28.33
CA MET A 288 2.02 -0.43 -28.37
C MET A 288 3.52 -0.70 -28.29
N LEU A 289 3.93 -1.53 -27.33
CA LEU A 289 5.35 -1.85 -27.13
C LEU A 289 5.92 -2.69 -28.26
N LEU A 290 5.18 -3.66 -28.82
CA LEU A 290 5.63 -4.40 -30.01
C LEU A 290 5.96 -3.49 -31.19
N VAL A 291 5.17 -2.42 -31.39
CA VAL A 291 5.43 -1.44 -32.44
C VAL A 291 6.68 -0.62 -32.11
N TRP A 292 6.79 -0.13 -30.88
CA TRP A 292 7.88 0.77 -30.51
C TRP A 292 9.23 0.06 -30.32
N GLU A 293 9.23 -1.19 -29.83
CA GLU A 293 10.41 -2.06 -29.69
C GLU A 293 11.04 -2.39 -31.05
N SER A 294 10.29 -2.28 -32.15
CA SER A 294 10.83 -2.49 -33.51
C SER A 294 11.81 -1.39 -33.97
N PHE A 295 11.95 -0.31 -33.21
CA PHE A 295 12.89 0.78 -33.48
C PHE A 295 14.07 0.72 -32.50
N ASP A 296 15.21 0.21 -32.97
CA ASP A 296 16.46 0.07 -32.23
C ASP A 296 17.07 1.42 -31.84
N ALA A 297 16.52 2.09 -30.83
CA ALA A 297 17.12 3.30 -30.28
C ALA A 297 16.66 3.71 -28.88
N MET A 298 15.60 3.11 -28.35
CA MET A 298 14.95 3.58 -27.15
C MET A 298 15.02 2.56 -26.03
N THR A 299 15.11 3.06 -24.79
CA THR A 299 14.95 2.25 -23.58
C THR A 299 13.60 2.55 -22.95
N PHE A 300 12.73 1.55 -22.82
CA PHE A 300 11.40 1.72 -22.24
C PHE A 300 11.41 1.67 -20.71
N VAL A 301 10.67 2.60 -20.10
CA VAL A 301 10.37 2.59 -18.66
C VAL A 301 8.85 2.67 -18.51
N LEU A 302 8.23 1.58 -18.10
CA LEU A 302 6.80 1.53 -17.81
C LEU A 302 6.59 1.80 -16.34
N ALA A 303 5.61 2.62 -15.96
CA ALA A 303 5.29 2.87 -14.56
C ALA A 303 3.80 2.72 -14.31
N GLY A 304 3.43 2.13 -13.17
CA GLY A 304 2.02 1.93 -12.88
C GLY A 304 1.71 1.33 -11.51
N GLN A 305 0.43 1.11 -11.27
CA GLN A 305 -0.01 0.14 -10.24
C GLN A 305 0.29 -1.28 -10.74
N PRO A 306 0.31 -2.31 -9.88
CA PRO A 306 0.58 -3.66 -10.36
C PRO A 306 -0.44 -4.10 -11.43
N PHE A 307 0.06 -4.75 -12.48
CA PHE A 307 -0.68 -5.36 -13.58
C PHE A 307 0.07 -6.63 -14.02
N ASP A 308 -0.55 -7.48 -14.84
CA ASP A 308 0.08 -8.73 -15.27
C ASP A 308 1.32 -8.45 -16.14
N CYS A 309 2.49 -8.79 -15.59
CA CYS A 309 3.78 -8.58 -16.23
C CYS A 309 4.31 -9.84 -16.95
N SER A 310 3.58 -10.96 -16.92
CA SER A 310 4.02 -12.25 -17.48
C SER A 310 4.43 -12.15 -18.96
N HIS A 311 3.71 -11.33 -19.73
CA HIS A 311 3.95 -11.11 -21.16
C HIS A 311 5.24 -10.34 -21.49
N PHE A 312 5.91 -9.74 -20.51
CA PHE A 312 7.14 -8.95 -20.70
C PHE A 312 8.43 -9.70 -20.34
N HIS A 313 8.31 -10.91 -19.79
CA HIS A 313 9.45 -11.74 -19.40
C HIS A 313 9.89 -12.71 -20.50
N ASN A 314 8.96 -13.15 -21.37
CA ASN A 314 9.16 -14.27 -22.31
C ASN A 314 9.14 -13.88 -23.79
N SER A 315 9.20 -12.59 -24.13
CA SER A 315 9.36 -12.17 -25.53
C SER A 315 10.83 -12.25 -25.92
N GLY A 316 11.18 -12.82 -27.08
CA GLY A 316 12.56 -12.95 -27.58
C GLY A 316 13.35 -11.64 -27.83
N ALA A 317 12.88 -10.52 -27.27
CA ALA A 317 13.58 -9.24 -27.14
C ALA A 317 14.24 -9.13 -25.74
N THR A 318 14.89 -7.99 -25.45
CA THR A 318 15.42 -7.70 -24.11
C THR A 318 14.31 -7.81 -23.06
N PRO A 319 14.43 -8.70 -22.05
CA PRO A 319 13.38 -8.89 -21.05
C PRO A 319 13.22 -7.62 -20.21
N TYR A 320 11.98 -7.32 -19.82
CA TYR A 320 11.73 -6.22 -18.91
C TYR A 320 12.10 -6.61 -17.48
N ARG A 321 12.84 -5.74 -16.80
CA ARG A 321 13.11 -5.88 -15.37
C ARG A 321 11.98 -5.25 -14.58
N VAL A 322 11.39 -6.00 -13.65
CA VAL A 322 10.44 -5.45 -12.68
C VAL A 322 11.22 -4.76 -11.56
N TRP A 323 10.75 -3.58 -11.16
CA TRP A 323 11.31 -2.78 -10.08
C TRP A 323 10.18 -2.21 -9.22
N THR A 324 10.17 -2.52 -7.93
CA THR A 324 9.09 -2.12 -7.02
C THR A 324 9.48 -1.07 -5.99
N ASP A 325 10.79 -0.87 -5.75
CA ASP A 325 11.28 0.08 -4.76
C ASP A 325 11.17 1.52 -5.27
N THR A 326 10.11 2.20 -4.82
CA THR A 326 9.92 3.63 -5.06
C THR A 326 10.28 4.47 -3.84
N GLY A 327 10.67 3.83 -2.74
CA GLY A 327 10.76 4.38 -1.39
C GLY A 327 9.40 4.77 -0.80
N PHE A 328 9.43 5.09 0.49
CA PHE A 328 8.33 5.58 1.31
C PHE A 328 8.89 6.10 2.64
N PHE A 329 8.06 6.74 3.46
CA PHE A 329 8.43 7.12 4.83
C PHE A 329 8.28 5.91 5.76
N ASP A 330 9.33 5.10 5.85
CA ASP A 330 9.50 4.02 6.82
C ASP A 330 10.14 4.49 8.14
N GLY A 331 11.06 5.46 8.06
CA GLY A 331 11.72 6.06 9.21
C GLY A 331 11.22 7.46 9.57
N ASP A 332 10.91 7.66 10.85
CA ASP A 332 10.47 8.95 11.39
C ASP A 332 11.42 10.08 11.01
N GLU A 333 12.73 9.85 11.10
CA GLU A 333 13.74 10.89 10.86
C GLU A 333 13.81 11.35 9.39
N GLU A 334 13.58 10.45 8.43
CA GLU A 334 13.49 10.84 7.01
C GLU A 334 12.25 11.71 6.76
N GLN A 335 11.12 11.33 7.35
CA GLN A 335 9.87 12.10 7.24
C GLN A 335 9.99 13.47 7.92
N ARG A 336 10.59 13.54 9.12
CA ARG A 336 10.89 14.81 9.80
C ARG A 336 11.74 15.72 8.94
N ARG A 337 12.86 15.19 8.41
CA ARG A 337 13.74 15.93 7.51
C ARG A 337 13.00 16.43 6.28
N TYR A 338 12.12 15.60 5.72
CA TYR A 338 11.28 16.01 4.58
C TYR A 338 10.36 17.18 4.92
N VAL A 339 9.66 17.13 6.06
CA VAL A 339 8.70 18.15 6.51
C VAL A 339 9.40 19.46 6.89
N ARG A 340 10.53 19.40 7.63
CA ARG A 340 11.26 20.58 8.09
C ARG A 340 11.70 21.53 6.97
N ARG A 341 11.91 21.01 5.75
CA ARG A 341 12.21 21.83 4.56
C ARG A 341 11.11 22.84 4.20
N TYR A 342 9.89 22.58 4.67
CA TYR A 342 8.72 23.41 4.42
C TYR A 342 8.27 24.18 5.65
N LEU A 343 9.08 24.24 6.70
CA LEU A 343 8.79 24.99 7.93
C LEU A 343 9.64 26.27 8.01
N PRO A 344 9.03 27.42 8.37
CA PRO A 344 9.74 28.66 8.68
C PRO A 344 10.85 28.44 9.73
N PRO A 345 12.03 29.08 9.61
CA PRO A 345 13.16 28.85 10.52
C PRO A 345 12.84 29.06 12.00
N ASP A 346 11.99 30.03 12.31
CA ASP A 346 11.50 30.39 13.63
C ASP A 346 10.59 29.31 14.24
N LEU A 347 9.82 28.60 13.43
CA LEU A 347 8.99 27.48 13.89
C LEU A 347 9.80 26.21 14.14
N GLN A 348 10.90 25.99 13.40
CA GLN A 348 11.65 24.71 13.42
C GLN A 348 12.15 24.27 14.80
N SER A 349 12.46 25.20 15.70
CA SER A 349 12.98 24.90 17.05
C SER A 349 11.93 24.92 18.16
N THR A 350 10.66 25.13 17.83
CA THR A 350 9.59 25.23 18.83
C THR A 350 9.15 23.85 19.32
N GLN A 351 8.79 23.74 20.60
CA GLN A 351 8.28 22.49 21.18
C GLN A 351 6.97 22.05 20.51
N SER A 352 6.09 23.00 20.16
CA SER A 352 4.87 22.72 19.39
C SER A 352 5.18 22.11 18.02
N THR A 353 6.21 22.60 17.32
CA THR A 353 6.61 22.02 16.03
C THR A 353 7.19 20.63 16.18
N GLU A 354 8.02 20.36 17.19
CA GLU A 354 8.50 18.99 17.43
C GLU A 354 7.34 18.03 17.71
N LYS A 355 6.37 18.45 18.53
CA LYS A 355 5.13 17.71 18.74
C LYS A 355 4.33 17.52 17.45
N LEU A 356 4.29 18.53 16.56
CA LEU A 356 3.60 18.40 15.27
C LEU A 356 4.30 17.36 14.39
N LEU A 357 5.63 17.36 14.37
CA LEU A 357 6.44 16.38 13.66
C LEU A 357 6.21 14.96 14.20
N ASP A 358 6.16 14.78 15.52
CA ASP A 358 5.78 13.51 16.16
C ASP A 358 4.43 13.01 15.64
N ARG A 359 3.43 13.90 15.60
CA ARG A 359 2.09 13.58 15.09
C ARG A 359 2.09 13.25 13.60
N ILE A 360 2.88 13.97 12.79
CA ILE A 360 3.00 13.69 11.35
C ILE A 360 3.62 12.31 11.12
N CYS A 361 4.69 11.97 11.83
CA CYS A 361 5.32 10.64 11.76
C CYS A 361 4.36 9.55 12.23
N LEU A 362 3.59 9.82 13.27
CA LEU A 362 2.61 8.89 13.79
C LEU A 362 1.50 8.58 12.77
N TRP A 363 0.88 9.62 12.21
CA TRP A 363 -0.35 9.51 11.42
C TRP A 363 -0.14 9.39 9.91
N LEU A 364 0.90 10.02 9.38
CA LEU A 364 1.09 10.24 7.93
C LEU A 364 2.26 9.42 7.35
N ARG A 365 2.79 8.45 8.11
CA ARG A 365 3.82 7.49 7.66
C ARG A 365 3.39 6.69 6.43
N GLY A 366 4.36 6.13 5.73
CA GLY A 366 4.17 5.38 4.49
C GLY A 366 4.25 6.27 3.24
N ARG A 367 3.19 6.32 2.44
CA ARG A 367 3.26 6.93 1.10
C ARG A 367 3.51 8.43 1.14
N TYR A 368 4.50 8.88 0.35
CA TYR A 368 4.89 10.31 0.25
C TYR A 368 3.71 11.24 0.00
N ARG A 369 2.72 10.80 -0.79
CA ARG A 369 1.52 11.59 -1.11
C ARG A 369 0.76 12.05 0.12
N ILE A 370 0.66 11.22 1.17
CA ILE A 370 -0.12 11.54 2.37
C ILE A 370 0.53 12.72 3.11
N THR A 371 1.84 12.65 3.37
CA THR A 371 2.57 13.74 4.04
C THR A 371 2.69 14.99 3.16
N THR A 372 2.98 14.83 1.87
CA THR A 372 3.10 15.95 0.93
C THR A 372 1.81 16.74 0.82
N TYR A 373 0.67 16.05 0.86
CA TYR A 373 -0.63 16.71 0.79
C TYR A 373 -0.96 17.46 2.10
N PHE A 374 -0.54 16.94 3.26
CA PHE A 374 -0.64 17.71 4.50
C PHE A 374 0.24 18.97 4.47
N ILE A 375 1.46 18.89 3.93
CA ILE A 375 2.33 20.07 3.74
C ILE A 375 1.64 21.10 2.84
N TYR A 376 0.98 20.68 1.75
CA TYR A 376 0.18 21.59 0.94
C TYR A 376 -0.86 22.35 1.79
N CYS A 377 -1.57 21.66 2.68
CA CYS A 377 -2.54 22.29 3.57
C CYS A 377 -1.86 23.26 4.55
N LEU A 378 -0.71 22.89 5.13
CA LEU A 378 0.06 23.77 6.02
C LEU A 378 0.46 25.07 5.32
N LEU A 379 1.02 24.98 4.11
CA LEU A 379 1.41 26.16 3.33
C LEU A 379 0.19 26.99 2.93
N THR A 380 -0.91 26.34 2.55
CA THR A 380 -2.15 27.05 2.16
C THR A 380 -2.74 27.84 3.33
N THR A 381 -2.68 27.28 4.53
CA THR A 381 -3.15 27.91 5.79
C THR A 381 -2.11 28.79 6.45
N ARG A 382 -0.93 28.95 5.84
CA ARG A 382 0.20 29.73 6.38
C ARG A 382 0.55 29.32 7.80
N PHE A 383 0.57 28.01 8.06
CA PHE A 383 0.90 27.42 9.36
C PHE A 383 -0.04 27.80 10.50
N GLN A 384 -1.25 28.31 10.22
CA GLN A 384 -2.21 28.62 11.28
C GLN A 384 -2.77 27.33 11.89
N ASN A 385 -2.74 27.25 13.22
CA ASN A 385 -3.33 26.16 14.00
C ASN A 385 -2.98 24.76 13.42
N PRO A 386 -1.68 24.43 13.27
CA PRO A 386 -1.24 23.27 12.51
C PRO A 386 -1.65 21.94 13.16
N HIS A 387 -1.79 21.89 14.50
CA HIS A 387 -2.31 20.70 15.18
C HIS A 387 -3.81 20.51 14.92
N THR A 388 -4.58 21.60 14.89
CA THR A 388 -6.00 21.58 14.51
C THR A 388 -6.17 21.13 13.06
N LEU A 389 -5.32 21.61 12.15
CA LEU A 389 -5.29 21.21 10.76
C LEU A 389 -4.99 19.71 10.62
N LEU A 390 -3.97 19.21 11.32
CA LEU A 390 -3.62 17.78 11.29
C LEU A 390 -4.75 16.91 11.84
N THR A 391 -5.41 17.33 12.91
CA THR A 391 -6.59 16.64 13.46
C THR A 391 -7.72 16.54 12.42
N SER A 392 -8.01 17.63 11.71
CA SER A 392 -8.99 17.63 10.61
C SER A 392 -8.52 16.74 9.44
N TYR A 393 -7.23 16.76 9.13
CA TYR A 393 -6.63 15.94 8.09
C TYR A 393 -6.80 14.43 8.37
N VAL A 394 -6.38 13.99 9.56
CA VAL A 394 -6.52 12.59 10.02
C VAL A 394 -7.99 12.18 10.05
N ARG A 395 -8.88 13.04 10.57
CA ARG A 395 -10.32 12.75 10.57
C ARG A 395 -10.88 12.50 9.18
N MET A 396 -10.47 13.29 8.20
CA MET A 396 -10.97 13.16 6.83
C MET A 396 -10.37 11.95 6.09
N TYR A 397 -9.10 11.64 6.31
CA TYR A 397 -8.38 10.56 5.62
C TYR A 397 -8.50 9.20 6.30
N ALA A 398 -8.31 9.14 7.62
CA ALA A 398 -8.42 7.90 8.40
C ALA A 398 -9.87 7.63 8.86
N GLY A 399 -10.75 8.64 8.85
CA GLY A 399 -12.15 8.47 9.25
C GLY A 399 -12.36 8.33 10.76
N ILE A 400 -11.37 8.70 11.57
CA ILE A 400 -11.38 8.61 13.03
C ILE A 400 -11.03 9.95 13.68
N GLN A 401 -11.49 10.16 14.91
CA GLN A 401 -11.04 11.29 15.72
C GLN A 401 -9.74 10.91 16.43
N PRO A 402 -8.60 11.56 16.13
CA PRO A 402 -7.40 11.29 16.90
C PRO A 402 -7.55 11.88 18.32
N GLU A 403 -7.17 11.09 19.33
CA GLU A 403 -7.18 11.49 20.76
C GLU A 403 -6.03 12.45 21.10
N ASP A 404 -5.04 12.56 20.20
CA ASP A 404 -3.78 13.30 20.39
C ASP A 404 -3.84 14.77 19.90
N GLY A 405 -5.04 15.24 19.56
CA GLY A 405 -5.28 16.59 19.07
C GLY A 405 -5.35 17.65 20.18
N PRO A 406 -5.52 18.93 19.83
CA PRO A 406 -5.79 19.99 20.80
C PRO A 406 -7.06 19.71 21.62
N ILE A 407 -7.09 20.11 22.91
CA ILE A 407 -8.28 19.93 23.78
C ILE A 407 -9.44 20.76 23.26
N HIS A 408 -9.14 22.02 22.99
CA HIS A 408 -10.09 23.00 22.54
C HIS A 408 -9.80 23.29 21.07
N THR A 409 -10.84 23.18 20.26
CA THR A 409 -10.74 23.48 18.84
C THR A 409 -11.96 24.30 18.46
N ASP A 410 -11.73 25.48 17.87
CA ASP A 410 -12.80 26.28 17.30
C ASP A 410 -13.54 25.47 16.21
N TYR A 411 -14.84 25.31 16.38
CA TYR A 411 -15.68 24.51 15.48
C TYR A 411 -15.74 25.09 14.05
N ARG A 412 -15.74 26.43 13.90
CA ARG A 412 -15.78 27.10 12.60
C ARG A 412 -14.45 26.90 11.87
N LEU A 413 -13.33 27.15 12.55
CA LEU A 413 -12.00 26.90 11.99
C LEU A 413 -11.84 25.44 11.56
N ARG A 414 -12.31 24.52 12.40
CA ARG A 414 -12.30 23.09 12.08
C ARG A 414 -13.13 22.77 10.83
N SER A 415 -14.30 23.39 10.68
CA SER A 415 -15.15 23.23 9.49
C SER A 415 -14.45 23.75 8.22
N GLU A 416 -13.72 24.85 8.31
CA GLU A 416 -12.88 25.39 7.23
C GLU A 416 -11.78 24.41 6.82
N TYR A 417 -11.06 23.85 7.80
CA TYR A 417 -10.02 22.86 7.53
C TYR A 417 -10.59 21.56 6.94
N ASN A 418 -11.78 21.11 7.40
CA ASN A 418 -12.45 19.98 6.76
C ASN A 418 -12.78 20.26 5.29
N ARG A 419 -13.22 21.48 4.96
CA ARG A 419 -13.49 21.89 3.56
C ARG A 419 -12.20 21.89 2.74
N LEU A 420 -11.11 22.46 3.26
CA LEU A 420 -9.80 22.46 2.61
C LEU A 420 -9.31 21.04 2.31
N VAL A 421 -9.41 20.15 3.30
CA VAL A 421 -8.92 18.77 3.18
C VAL A 421 -9.80 17.92 2.25
N SER A 422 -11.12 18.17 2.19
CA SER A 422 -12.07 17.30 1.48
C SER A 422 -11.90 17.25 -0.05
N GLY A 423 -11.19 18.21 -0.66
CA GLY A 423 -11.02 18.30 -2.12
C GLY A 423 -10.11 17.25 -2.77
N TYR A 424 -9.72 16.18 -2.06
CA TYR A 424 -8.65 15.28 -2.46
C TYR A 424 -9.02 13.80 -2.29
N SER A 425 -8.40 12.95 -3.11
CA SER A 425 -8.69 11.52 -3.16
C SER A 425 -8.20 10.83 -1.89
N ARG A 426 -9.13 10.51 -0.98
CA ARG A 426 -8.93 9.56 0.11
C ARG A 426 -8.94 8.12 -0.42
N TYR A 427 -8.37 7.21 0.36
CA TYR A 427 -8.56 5.79 0.12
C TYR A 427 -10.01 5.42 0.45
N ASP A 428 -10.70 4.78 -0.51
CA ASP A 428 -12.05 4.26 -0.34
C ASP A 428 -12.04 2.76 -0.64
N PRO A 429 -11.92 1.90 0.40
CA PRO A 429 -11.85 0.46 0.22
C PRO A 429 -13.11 -0.13 -0.42
N SER A 430 -14.25 0.58 -0.36
CA SER A 430 -15.51 0.10 -0.93
C SER A 430 -15.54 0.12 -2.46
N GLN A 431 -14.60 0.82 -3.10
CA GLN A 431 -14.48 0.85 -4.56
C GLN A 431 -13.65 -0.31 -5.12
N THR A 432 -12.74 -0.87 -4.32
CA THR A 432 -11.74 -1.84 -4.80
C THR A 432 -11.98 -3.25 -4.27
N LEU A 433 -12.22 -3.40 -2.96
CA LEU A 433 -12.27 -4.71 -2.30
C LEU A 433 -13.49 -5.59 -2.59
N PRO A 434 -14.74 -5.08 -2.71
CA PRO A 434 -15.91 -5.95 -2.79
C PRO A 434 -15.94 -6.89 -4.01
N ARG A 435 -15.07 -6.65 -4.99
CA ARG A 435 -14.98 -7.40 -6.25
C ARG A 435 -13.93 -8.51 -6.22
N ASP A 436 -13.12 -8.58 -5.18
CA ASP A 436 -12.00 -9.52 -5.09
C ASP A 436 -11.95 -10.15 -3.68
N VAL A 437 -12.45 -11.37 -3.59
CA VAL A 437 -12.54 -12.15 -2.34
C VAL A 437 -11.18 -12.49 -1.75
N TYR A 438 -10.13 -12.61 -2.57
CA TYR A 438 -8.78 -12.91 -2.10
C TYR A 438 -8.09 -11.65 -1.54
N ALA A 439 -8.31 -10.50 -2.19
CA ALA A 439 -7.86 -9.22 -1.65
C ALA A 439 -8.56 -8.91 -0.32
N TRP A 440 -9.85 -9.24 -0.23
CA TRP A 440 -10.59 -9.17 1.02
C TRP A 440 -10.00 -10.09 2.10
N SER A 441 -9.71 -11.34 1.76
CA SER A 441 -9.11 -12.30 2.71
C SER A 441 -7.74 -11.81 3.22
N SER A 442 -6.91 -11.24 2.35
CA SER A 442 -5.61 -10.64 2.72
C SER A 442 -5.78 -9.41 3.63
N ALA A 443 -6.75 -8.55 3.34
CA ALA A 443 -7.11 -7.42 4.19
C ALA A 443 -7.59 -7.88 5.57
N GLN A 444 -8.41 -8.93 5.62
CA GLN A 444 -8.92 -9.51 6.86
C GLN A 444 -7.79 -10.12 7.70
N MET A 445 -6.87 -10.84 7.04
CA MET A 445 -5.68 -11.40 7.67
C MET A 445 -4.88 -10.28 8.35
N ALA A 446 -4.55 -9.22 7.62
CA ALA A 446 -3.73 -8.14 8.15
C ALA A 446 -4.40 -7.40 9.32
N LEU A 447 -5.72 -7.17 9.22
CA LEU A 447 -6.51 -6.60 10.32
C LEU A 447 -6.52 -7.50 11.57
N HIS A 448 -6.62 -8.82 11.40
CA HIS A 448 -6.57 -9.73 12.55
C HIS A 448 -5.18 -9.89 13.14
N ARG A 449 -4.10 -9.73 12.36
CA ARG A 449 -2.74 -9.62 12.92
C ARG A 449 -2.59 -8.39 13.82
N LEU A 450 -3.10 -7.24 13.38
CA LEU A 450 -3.17 -6.03 14.22
C LEU A 450 -3.95 -6.30 15.52
N ILE A 451 -5.11 -6.95 15.42
CA ILE A 451 -6.00 -7.21 16.55
C ILE A 451 -5.42 -8.26 17.51
N ALA A 452 -4.98 -9.42 17.02
CA ALA A 452 -4.57 -10.53 17.86
C ALA A 452 -3.11 -10.40 18.33
N LEU A 453 -2.19 -10.04 17.41
CA LEU A 453 -0.75 -10.00 17.67
C LEU A 453 -0.26 -8.62 18.12
N GLY A 454 -1.11 -7.58 18.07
CA GLY A 454 -0.72 -6.22 18.43
C GLY A 454 0.33 -5.59 17.50
N GLN A 455 0.50 -6.13 16.29
CA GLN A 455 1.53 -5.68 15.36
C GLN A 455 1.23 -4.30 14.79
N GLY A 456 2.18 -3.35 14.84
CA GLY A 456 2.02 -2.01 14.26
C GLY A 456 2.10 -1.95 12.72
N SER A 457 2.51 -3.05 12.10
CA SER A 457 2.62 -3.24 10.65
C SER A 457 2.54 -4.72 10.30
N VAL A 458 2.02 -5.04 9.12
CA VAL A 458 1.97 -6.41 8.59
C VAL A 458 2.78 -6.47 7.30
N ILE A 459 3.66 -7.46 7.19
CA ILE A 459 4.41 -7.77 5.97
C ILE A 459 3.76 -8.98 5.33
N PHE A 460 3.46 -8.87 4.04
CA PHE A 460 3.05 -9.96 3.17
C PHE A 460 4.27 -10.48 2.43
N THR A 461 4.43 -11.79 2.38
CA THR A 461 5.42 -12.48 1.52
C THR A 461 4.75 -13.34 0.46
N GLY A 462 3.47 -13.71 0.65
CA GLY A 462 2.62 -14.34 -0.34
C GLY A 462 1.69 -13.36 -1.05
N ASP A 463 1.54 -13.50 -2.38
CA ASP A 463 0.58 -12.73 -3.19
C ASP A 463 0.66 -11.20 -3.03
N CYS A 464 1.88 -10.67 -2.86
CA CYS A 464 2.12 -9.24 -2.58
C CYS A 464 1.48 -8.28 -3.61
N SER A 465 1.34 -8.72 -4.86
CA SER A 465 0.75 -7.91 -5.93
C SER A 465 -0.72 -7.51 -5.67
N ARG A 466 -1.50 -8.37 -5.02
CA ARG A 466 -2.94 -8.18 -4.85
C ARG A 466 -3.24 -7.11 -3.79
N PRO A 467 -2.67 -7.13 -2.57
CA PRO A 467 -2.76 -6.03 -1.61
C PRO A 467 -2.35 -4.67 -2.16
N VAL A 468 -1.30 -4.64 -2.99
CA VAL A 468 -0.78 -3.40 -3.59
C VAL A 468 -1.72 -2.88 -4.69
N SER A 469 -2.27 -3.76 -5.53
CA SER A 469 -3.25 -3.44 -6.58
C SER A 469 -4.52 -2.82 -6.00
N HIS A 470 -4.99 -3.34 -4.87
CA HIS A 470 -6.14 -2.84 -4.12
C HIS A 470 -5.83 -1.64 -3.23
N ARG A 471 -4.62 -1.08 -3.34
CA ARG A 471 -4.17 0.17 -2.73
C ARG A 471 -4.11 0.17 -1.20
N PHE A 472 -4.30 -0.97 -0.54
CA PHE A 472 -4.15 -1.03 0.91
C PHE A 472 -2.71 -1.34 1.36
N ALA A 473 -1.91 -2.01 0.53
CA ALA A 473 -0.48 -2.22 0.81
C ALA A 473 0.42 -1.54 -0.22
N MET A 474 1.73 -1.58 0.02
CA MET A 474 2.75 -1.11 -0.90
C MET A 474 3.96 -2.04 -0.85
N PHE A 475 4.67 -2.22 -1.96
CA PHE A 475 5.88 -3.04 -1.97
C PHE A 475 6.97 -2.39 -1.10
N ALA A 476 7.63 -3.22 -0.30
CA ALA A 476 8.66 -2.80 0.66
C ALA A 476 10.08 -2.96 0.09
N ASN A 477 10.26 -3.84 -0.90
CA ASN A 477 11.55 -4.14 -1.51
C ASN A 477 11.52 -3.90 -3.03
N SER A 478 12.63 -4.21 -3.72
CA SER A 478 12.86 -3.87 -5.13
C SER A 478 12.37 -4.91 -6.14
N ASP A 479 12.21 -6.17 -5.72
CA ASP A 479 11.78 -7.30 -6.55
C ASP A 479 10.27 -7.60 -6.44
N GLY A 480 9.60 -7.03 -5.43
CA GLY A 480 8.18 -7.17 -5.20
C GLY A 480 7.80 -8.42 -4.41
N SER A 481 8.79 -9.08 -3.79
CA SER A 481 8.55 -10.25 -2.94
C SER A 481 7.94 -9.88 -1.59
N GLU A 482 8.02 -8.61 -1.17
CA GLU A 482 7.43 -8.14 0.09
C GLU A 482 6.51 -6.94 -0.12
N ALA A 483 5.35 -6.97 0.53
CA ALA A 483 4.46 -5.82 0.66
C ALA A 483 4.17 -5.50 2.12
N ILE A 484 4.03 -4.22 2.45
CA ILE A 484 3.79 -3.73 3.82
C ILE A 484 2.43 -3.03 3.94
N PHE A 485 1.76 -3.28 5.06
CA PHE A 485 0.52 -2.65 5.51
C PHE A 485 0.72 -2.04 6.89
N CYS A 486 0.92 -0.72 6.93
CA CYS A 486 1.30 0.01 8.15
C CYS A 486 0.68 1.41 8.28
N GLU A 487 -0.05 1.87 7.27
CA GLU A 487 -0.48 3.27 7.12
C GLU A 487 -1.82 3.55 7.84
N PRO A 488 -1.87 4.39 8.89
CA PRO A 488 -3.12 4.67 9.60
C PRO A 488 -4.26 5.19 8.69
N CYS A 489 -3.94 6.06 7.74
CA CYS A 489 -4.89 6.58 6.75
C CYS A 489 -5.46 5.53 5.79
N ILE A 490 -4.97 4.29 5.83
CA ILE A 490 -5.44 3.17 5.02
C ILE A 490 -6.11 2.12 5.91
N ILE A 491 -5.51 1.83 7.07
CA ILE A 491 -5.97 0.79 7.99
C ILE A 491 -7.34 1.16 8.60
N PHE A 492 -7.53 2.40 9.07
CA PHE A 492 -8.79 2.78 9.70
C PHE A 492 -9.98 2.81 8.73
N PRO A 493 -9.88 3.37 7.50
CA PRO A 493 -10.95 3.25 6.51
C PRO A 493 -11.29 1.79 6.18
N LEU A 494 -10.27 0.93 6.10
CA LEU A 494 -10.44 -0.50 5.84
C LEU A 494 -11.18 -1.20 6.98
N ALA A 495 -10.73 -1.00 8.21
CA ALA A 495 -11.37 -1.53 9.41
C ALA A 495 -12.83 -1.06 9.53
N ARG A 496 -13.09 0.22 9.25
CA ARG A 496 -14.45 0.77 9.26
C ARG A 496 -15.33 0.13 8.20
N LEU A 497 -14.81 -0.15 7.00
CA LEU A 497 -15.58 -0.88 5.99
C LEU A 497 -15.95 -2.28 6.51
N VAL A 498 -14.94 -3.02 6.97
CA VAL A 498 -15.03 -4.44 7.29
C VAL A 498 -15.84 -4.73 8.56
N PHE A 499 -15.58 -4.02 9.66
CA PHE A 499 -16.22 -4.29 10.95
C PHE A 499 -17.42 -3.40 11.26
N HIS A 500 -17.49 -2.17 10.73
CA HIS A 500 -18.57 -1.22 11.05
C HIS A 500 -19.64 -1.13 9.97
N ARG A 501 -19.26 -0.91 8.70
CA ARG A 501 -20.22 -0.74 7.61
C ARG A 501 -20.85 -2.06 7.18
N TRP A 502 -20.06 -3.13 7.13
CA TRP A 502 -20.54 -4.48 6.82
C TRP A 502 -20.91 -5.30 8.05
N GLY A 503 -20.41 -4.89 9.22
CA GLY A 503 -20.78 -5.43 10.52
C GLY A 503 -19.75 -6.44 11.06
N PRO A 504 -19.81 -6.73 12.38
CA PRO A 504 -18.83 -7.57 13.06
C PRO A 504 -18.72 -8.99 12.48
N SER A 505 -19.84 -9.63 12.15
CA SER A 505 -19.83 -10.97 11.56
C SER A 505 -19.10 -11.01 10.23
N TYR A 506 -19.20 -9.93 9.43
CA TYR A 506 -18.41 -9.77 8.22
C TYR A 506 -16.92 -9.61 8.53
N GLY A 507 -16.56 -8.87 9.58
CA GLY A 507 -15.16 -8.65 9.92
C GLY A 507 -14.43 -9.83 10.56
N TYR A 508 -15.13 -10.65 11.35
CA TYR A 508 -14.52 -11.80 12.03
C TYR A 508 -14.71 -13.11 11.24
N LEU A 509 -15.94 -13.56 11.00
CA LEU A 509 -16.24 -14.84 10.32
C LEU A 509 -17.25 -14.64 9.18
N CYS A 510 -16.77 -14.15 8.04
CA CYS A 510 -17.61 -13.86 6.88
C CYS A 510 -17.93 -15.11 6.05
N THR A 511 -19.11 -15.69 6.27
CA THR A 511 -19.58 -16.84 5.48
C THR A 511 -19.63 -16.52 3.99
N SER A 512 -20.16 -15.36 3.58
CA SER A 512 -20.31 -15.05 2.15
C SER A 512 -18.98 -14.98 1.39
N VAL A 513 -17.92 -14.45 2.03
CA VAL A 513 -16.60 -14.40 1.38
C VAL A 513 -15.95 -15.78 1.41
N ALA A 514 -15.99 -16.47 2.55
CA ALA A 514 -15.40 -17.80 2.66
C ALA A 514 -16.08 -18.82 1.73
N SER A 515 -17.39 -18.72 1.50
CA SER A 515 -18.12 -19.55 0.52
C SER A 515 -17.78 -19.23 -0.94
N ALA A 516 -17.23 -18.05 -1.23
CA ALA A 516 -16.93 -17.59 -2.58
C ALA A 516 -15.48 -17.88 -3.02
N LEU A 517 -14.59 -18.23 -2.09
CA LEU A 517 -13.21 -18.63 -2.38
C LEU A 517 -13.18 -19.93 -3.20
N GLN A 518 -12.47 -19.89 -4.32
CA GLN A 518 -12.29 -21.05 -5.21
C GLN A 518 -11.13 -21.93 -4.74
N ASP A 519 -10.12 -21.31 -4.13
CA ASP A 519 -8.91 -21.92 -3.63
C ASP A 519 -8.62 -21.42 -2.21
N PRO A 520 -7.89 -22.19 -1.39
CA PRO A 520 -7.37 -21.68 -0.12
C PRO A 520 -6.55 -20.41 -0.33
N PRO A 521 -6.75 -19.35 0.49
CA PRO A 521 -5.90 -18.18 0.45
C PRO A 521 -4.47 -18.56 0.88
N HIS A 522 -3.47 -17.83 0.35
CA HIS A 522 -2.06 -18.05 0.73
C HIS A 522 -1.84 -17.94 2.24
N GLU A 523 -2.45 -16.93 2.86
CA GLU A 523 -2.40 -16.69 4.31
C GLU A 523 -3.83 -16.66 4.87
N PRO A 524 -4.34 -17.77 5.43
CA PRO A 524 -5.74 -17.86 5.84
C PRO A 524 -6.03 -17.05 7.12
N PRO A 525 -6.99 -16.12 7.11
CA PRO A 525 -7.29 -15.25 8.25
C PRO A 525 -8.05 -15.96 9.39
N LEU A 526 -8.63 -17.14 9.12
CA LEU A 526 -9.62 -17.78 10.01
C LEU A 526 -9.07 -18.10 11.40
N HIS A 527 -7.82 -18.54 11.50
CA HIS A 527 -7.18 -18.81 12.79
C HIS A 527 -7.01 -17.54 13.61
N LEU A 528 -6.53 -16.44 13.00
CA LEU A 528 -6.39 -15.16 13.69
C LEU A 528 -7.75 -14.58 14.12
N ALA A 529 -8.77 -14.68 13.27
CA ALA A 529 -10.12 -14.27 13.62
C ALA A 529 -10.67 -15.07 14.81
N SER A 530 -10.36 -16.38 14.86
CA SER A 530 -10.79 -17.28 15.93
C SER A 530 -10.17 -16.94 17.28
N ILE A 531 -8.98 -16.34 17.34
CA ILE A 531 -8.35 -15.91 18.60
C ILE A 531 -9.27 -14.93 19.35
N THR A 532 -9.79 -13.90 18.67
CA THR A 532 -10.66 -12.91 19.32
C THR A 532 -11.96 -13.54 19.82
N LEU A 533 -12.49 -14.51 19.08
CA LEU A 533 -13.76 -15.16 19.41
C LEU A 533 -13.60 -16.22 20.53
N LEU A 534 -12.50 -16.97 20.51
CA LEU A 534 -12.12 -17.89 21.58
C LEU A 534 -11.83 -17.14 22.87
N LEU A 535 -11.18 -15.97 22.78
CA LEU A 535 -10.95 -15.10 23.92
C LEU A 535 -12.28 -14.73 24.60
N LEU A 536 -13.31 -14.36 23.82
CA LEU A 536 -14.64 -14.07 24.37
C LEU A 536 -15.37 -15.32 24.89
N ALA A 537 -15.25 -16.44 24.16
CA ALA A 537 -15.90 -17.69 24.55
C ALA A 537 -15.36 -18.24 25.88
N LEU A 538 -14.05 -18.09 26.12
CA LEU A 538 -13.32 -18.61 27.28
C LEU A 538 -13.16 -17.59 28.41
N LYS A 539 -13.69 -16.37 28.25
CA LYS A 539 -13.73 -15.34 29.31
C LYS A 539 -14.76 -15.67 30.40
N GLY A 540 -15.86 -16.33 30.03
CA GLY A 540 -16.95 -16.67 30.95
C GLY A 540 -16.83 -18.09 31.52
N ASP A 541 -17.76 -18.47 32.38
CA ASP A 541 -17.85 -19.82 32.93
C ASP A 541 -18.60 -20.77 31.96
N ARG A 542 -18.16 -20.80 30.69
CA ARG A 542 -18.73 -21.71 29.67
C ARG A 542 -18.17 -23.12 29.85
N LYS A 543 -18.99 -24.12 29.56
CA LYS A 543 -18.52 -25.50 29.53
C LYS A 543 -17.67 -25.73 28.30
N LEU A 544 -16.67 -26.59 28.41
CA LEU A 544 -15.82 -26.90 27.26
C LEU A 544 -16.66 -27.46 26.09
N CYS A 545 -17.67 -28.27 26.40
CA CYS A 545 -18.59 -28.82 25.40
C CYS A 545 -19.52 -27.78 24.74
N ASP A 546 -19.63 -26.57 25.29
CA ASP A 546 -20.38 -25.48 24.64
C ASP A 546 -19.57 -24.85 23.50
N ILE A 547 -18.24 -25.01 23.54
CA ILE A 547 -17.28 -24.46 22.57
C ILE A 547 -16.82 -25.56 21.60
N PHE A 548 -16.64 -26.78 22.10
CA PHE A 548 -16.16 -27.93 21.33
C PHE A 548 -17.20 -29.05 21.30
N ALA A 549 -17.41 -29.65 20.13
CA ALA A 549 -18.09 -30.94 20.01
C ALA A 549 -17.04 -32.06 20.13
N LEU A 550 -17.19 -32.98 21.08
CA LEU A 550 -16.23 -34.06 21.32
C LEU A 550 -16.72 -35.37 20.71
N ALA A 551 -15.79 -36.21 20.27
CA ALA A 551 -16.08 -37.56 19.80
C ALA A 551 -16.54 -38.46 20.97
N GLU A 552 -17.38 -39.46 20.68
CA GLU A 552 -17.72 -40.49 21.66
C GLU A 552 -16.53 -41.44 21.91
N PRO A 553 -16.31 -41.93 23.15
CA PRO A 553 -17.10 -41.68 24.35
C PRO A 553 -16.87 -40.28 24.94
N PHE A 554 -17.97 -39.63 25.32
CA PHE A 554 -17.95 -38.25 25.81
C PHE A 554 -17.28 -38.18 27.20
N PRO A 555 -16.14 -37.48 27.35
CA PRO A 555 -15.46 -37.42 28.63
C PRO A 555 -16.21 -36.53 29.63
N GLU A 556 -16.33 -36.96 30.88
CA GLU A 556 -17.05 -36.21 31.93
C GLU A 556 -16.48 -34.81 32.15
N TRP A 557 -15.15 -34.66 32.05
CA TRP A 557 -14.47 -33.38 32.20
C TRP A 557 -14.87 -32.34 31.14
N ALA A 558 -15.41 -32.76 29.99
CA ALA A 558 -15.89 -31.82 28.97
C ALA A 558 -17.14 -31.05 29.40
N GLN A 559 -17.88 -31.53 30.41
CA GLN A 559 -19.03 -30.81 30.99
C GLN A 559 -18.61 -29.75 32.02
N GLN A 560 -17.33 -29.71 32.40
CA GLN A 560 -16.83 -28.71 33.33
C GLN A 560 -16.74 -27.35 32.67
N THR A 561 -16.89 -26.30 33.47
CA THR A 561 -16.58 -24.94 33.05
C THR A 561 -15.06 -24.81 32.84
N CYS A 562 -14.66 -23.96 31.90
CA CYS A 562 -13.26 -23.78 31.57
C CYS A 562 -12.91 -22.29 31.43
N LYS A 563 -11.67 -21.94 31.74
CA LYS A 563 -11.11 -20.59 31.60
C LYS A 563 -9.83 -20.63 30.80
N LEU A 564 -9.62 -19.63 29.95
CA LEU A 564 -8.34 -19.44 29.28
C LEU A 564 -7.26 -19.15 30.33
N VAL A 565 -6.08 -19.75 30.18
CA VAL A 565 -4.94 -19.49 31.07
C VAL A 565 -3.72 -19.04 30.29
N ARG A 566 -2.88 -18.23 30.93
CA ARG A 566 -1.49 -18.02 30.52
C ARG A 566 -0.58 -18.96 31.29
N LEU A 567 0.46 -19.43 30.63
CA LEU A 567 1.47 -20.28 31.23
C LEU A 567 2.71 -19.44 31.53
N SER A 568 3.28 -19.61 32.72
CA SER A 568 4.49 -18.91 33.13
C SER A 568 5.43 -19.87 33.85
N ARG A 569 6.73 -19.74 33.57
CA ARG A 569 7.78 -20.51 34.24
C ARG A 569 8.29 -19.71 35.45
N SER A 570 8.28 -20.31 36.62
CA SER A 570 8.91 -19.71 37.81
C SER A 570 10.42 -19.89 37.75
N GLU A 571 11.18 -18.80 37.92
CA GLU A 571 12.65 -18.82 37.90
C GLU A 571 13.24 -19.66 39.06
N GLU A 572 12.57 -19.69 40.21
CA GLU A 572 13.12 -20.31 41.43
C GLU A 572 13.03 -21.84 41.44
N ALA A 573 12.00 -22.41 40.80
CA ALA A 573 11.70 -23.84 40.86
C ALA A 573 11.69 -24.53 39.49
N ASN A 574 11.86 -23.78 38.39
CA ASN A 574 11.67 -24.26 37.01
C ASN A 574 10.32 -24.97 36.82
N THR A 575 9.31 -24.54 37.58
CA THR A 575 7.95 -25.08 37.55
C THR A 575 7.05 -24.22 36.67
N ILE A 576 6.11 -24.87 35.98
CA ILE A 576 5.13 -24.19 35.14
C ILE A 576 3.87 -23.93 35.97
N HIS A 577 3.40 -22.68 35.92
CA HIS A 577 2.18 -22.23 36.56
C HIS A 577 1.18 -21.79 35.50
N ALA A 578 -0.06 -22.28 35.63
CA ALA A 578 -1.20 -21.77 34.89
C ALA A 578 -1.90 -20.68 35.69
N VAL A 579 -2.07 -19.51 35.09
CA VAL A 579 -2.77 -18.38 35.69
C VAL A 579 -3.96 -18.02 34.81
N PRO A 580 -5.19 -17.93 35.35
CA PRO A 580 -6.35 -17.45 34.59
C PRO A 580 -6.04 -16.15 33.85
N TYR A 581 -6.32 -16.16 32.54
CA TYR A 581 -6.12 -14.99 31.69
C TYR A 581 -7.34 -14.09 31.78
N GLU A 582 -7.18 -12.92 32.37
CA GLU A 582 -8.24 -11.91 32.44
C GLU A 582 -8.07 -10.91 31.30
N THR A 583 -9.09 -10.78 30.46
CA THR A 583 -9.14 -9.72 29.45
C THR A 583 -10.23 -8.70 29.76
N PRO A 584 -9.93 -7.39 29.67
CA PRO A 584 -10.96 -6.38 29.75
C PRO A 584 -11.81 -6.30 28.47
N PHE A 585 -11.41 -6.95 27.36
CA PHE A 585 -12.16 -6.96 26.10
C PHE A 585 -13.55 -7.62 26.25
N PRO A 586 -14.65 -7.06 25.69
CA PRO A 586 -14.72 -5.88 24.82
C PRO A 586 -14.87 -4.54 25.57
N GLY A 587 -15.04 -4.58 26.90
CA GLY A 587 -15.46 -3.44 27.72
C GLY A 587 -14.36 -2.44 28.08
N GLY A 588 -13.12 -2.88 28.27
CA GLY A 588 -12.00 -2.02 28.68
C GLY A 588 -10.88 -1.91 27.64
N ARG A 589 -9.83 -1.16 28.00
CA ARG A 589 -8.62 -0.99 27.19
C ARG A 589 -7.66 -2.15 27.48
N ASP A 590 -7.31 -2.90 26.45
CA ASP A 590 -6.31 -3.97 26.51
C ASP A 590 -5.18 -3.64 25.53
N GLN A 591 -3.97 -3.44 26.06
CA GLN A 591 -2.80 -3.11 25.26
C GLN A 591 -1.96 -4.34 24.94
N ASP A 592 -2.13 -5.43 25.68
CA ASP A 592 -1.25 -6.58 25.56
C ASP A 592 -1.63 -7.42 24.34
N PRO A 593 -0.65 -7.96 23.61
CA PRO A 593 -0.92 -8.92 22.55
C PRO A 593 -1.67 -10.14 23.12
N TRP A 594 -2.64 -10.65 22.36
CA TRP A 594 -3.40 -11.83 22.77
C TRP A 594 -2.74 -13.12 22.26
N ALA A 595 -1.91 -12.98 21.25
CA ALA A 595 -1.20 -14.10 20.67
C ALA A 595 0.22 -13.69 20.28
N THR A 596 1.08 -14.69 20.19
CA THR A 596 2.44 -14.56 19.72
C THR A 596 2.74 -15.63 18.68
N GLU A 597 3.66 -15.33 17.76
CA GLU A 597 4.28 -16.30 16.85
C GLU A 597 5.66 -16.72 17.36
N SER A 598 6.10 -16.15 18.50
CA SER A 598 7.42 -16.41 19.05
C SER A 598 7.50 -17.81 19.66
N PRO A 599 8.56 -18.58 19.35
CA PRO A 599 8.88 -19.84 20.03
C PRO A 599 9.00 -19.73 21.56
N SER A 600 9.21 -18.51 22.09
CA SER A 600 9.26 -18.22 23.53
C SER A 600 8.00 -18.67 24.27
N TRP A 601 6.86 -18.76 23.60
CA TRP A 601 5.62 -19.27 24.19
C TRP A 601 5.74 -20.73 24.66
N LEU A 602 6.42 -21.58 23.88
CA LEU A 602 6.64 -22.99 24.22
C LEU A 602 7.55 -23.15 25.44
N ARG A 603 8.44 -22.18 25.66
CA ARG A 603 9.29 -22.12 26.86
C ARG A 603 8.56 -21.52 28.07
N HIS A 604 7.38 -20.95 27.85
CA HIS A 604 6.58 -20.19 28.83
C HIS A 604 7.27 -18.90 29.30
N ASP A 605 8.07 -18.30 28.40
CA ASP A 605 8.66 -16.98 28.58
C ASP A 605 7.74 -15.87 28.05
N ALA A 606 6.81 -16.23 27.16
CA ALA A 606 5.82 -15.32 26.59
C ALA A 606 4.56 -15.26 27.47
N THR A 607 3.96 -14.08 27.60
CA THR A 607 2.81 -13.85 28.50
C THR A 607 1.46 -14.02 27.80
N GLU A 608 1.47 -14.13 26.48
CA GLU A 608 0.29 -14.22 25.63
C GLU A 608 -0.42 -15.57 25.83
N PRO A 609 -1.76 -15.59 25.90
CA PRO A 609 -2.51 -16.83 26.12
C PRO A 609 -2.59 -17.75 24.88
N PHE A 610 -2.32 -17.22 23.67
CA PHE A 610 -2.35 -18.00 22.43
C PHE A 610 -0.98 -17.99 21.73
N PHE A 611 -0.68 -19.10 21.07
CA PHE A 611 0.46 -19.25 20.17
C PHE A 611 -0.01 -19.58 18.75
N VAL A 612 0.31 -18.71 17.80
CA VAL A 612 0.07 -18.92 16.37
C VAL A 612 1.19 -19.80 15.85
N ALA A 613 0.88 -21.07 15.62
CA ALA A 613 1.87 -22.13 15.45
C ALA A 613 1.98 -22.60 13.98
N SER A 614 1.30 -21.92 13.05
CA SER A 614 1.16 -22.32 11.64
C SER A 614 2.49 -22.54 10.91
N GLU A 615 3.56 -21.84 11.29
CA GLU A 615 4.88 -21.95 10.66
C GLU A 615 5.76 -23.06 11.26
N CYS A 616 5.49 -23.46 12.51
CA CYS A 616 6.42 -24.29 13.29
C CYS A 616 5.79 -25.58 13.84
N SER A 617 4.47 -25.74 13.68
CA SER A 617 3.66 -26.84 14.17
C SER A 617 2.71 -27.36 13.08
N ARG A 618 2.13 -28.53 13.32
CA ARG A 618 1.03 -29.07 12.53
C ARG A 618 -0.32 -28.41 12.87
N ALA A 619 -0.43 -27.76 14.03
CA ALA A 619 -1.58 -26.96 14.44
C ALA A 619 -1.47 -25.51 13.95
N ASP A 620 -2.60 -24.82 13.80
CA ASP A 620 -2.62 -23.38 13.50
C ASP A 620 -2.57 -22.53 14.78
N LEU A 621 -3.21 -23.02 15.85
CA LEU A 621 -3.23 -22.39 17.17
C LEU A 621 -2.92 -23.39 18.27
N LEU A 622 -2.18 -22.93 19.27
CA LEU A 622 -1.94 -23.61 20.53
C LEU A 622 -2.33 -22.68 21.69
N PHE A 623 -3.01 -23.21 22.69
CA PHE A 623 -3.36 -22.49 23.93
C PHE A 623 -3.70 -23.49 25.04
N ALA A 624 -3.89 -23.00 26.26
CA ALA A 624 -4.25 -23.81 27.41
C ALA A 624 -5.53 -23.29 28.08
N VAL A 625 -6.32 -24.21 28.61
CA VAL A 625 -7.51 -23.90 29.43
C VAL A 625 -7.43 -24.63 30.76
N GLN A 626 -7.91 -23.99 31.82
CA GLN A 626 -8.07 -24.61 33.14
C GLN A 626 -9.54 -24.98 33.35
N LEU A 627 -9.77 -26.22 33.78
CA LEU A 627 -11.08 -26.76 34.11
C LEU A 627 -11.49 -26.40 35.55
N ALA A 628 -12.75 -26.65 35.90
CA ALA A 628 -13.30 -26.31 37.22
C ALA A 628 -12.64 -27.06 38.38
N ASP A 629 -12.11 -28.26 38.12
CA ASP A 629 -11.34 -29.07 39.08
C ASP A 629 -9.86 -28.63 39.23
N GLY A 630 -9.42 -27.66 38.44
CA GLY A 630 -8.06 -27.12 38.44
C GLY A 630 -7.14 -27.75 37.39
N ASP A 631 -7.54 -28.85 36.73
CA ASP A 631 -6.75 -29.49 35.69
C ASP A 631 -6.57 -28.56 34.49
N VAL A 632 -5.39 -28.65 33.87
CA VAL A 632 -5.05 -27.86 32.68
C VAL A 632 -5.03 -28.73 31.44
N LEU A 633 -5.69 -28.25 30.40
CA LEU A 633 -5.83 -28.91 29.11
C LEU A 633 -5.19 -28.03 28.02
N PHE A 634 -4.18 -28.56 27.34
CA PHE A 634 -3.66 -27.95 26.13
C PHE A 634 -4.60 -28.21 24.96
N VAL A 635 -4.79 -27.21 24.09
CA VAL A 635 -5.59 -27.32 22.88
C VAL A 635 -4.71 -27.08 21.67
N ALA A 636 -4.59 -28.09 20.81
CA ALA A 636 -3.97 -27.99 19.50
C ALA A 636 -5.06 -27.91 18.44
N LEU A 637 -5.21 -26.73 17.82
CA LEU A 637 -6.33 -26.43 16.93
C LEU A 637 -5.87 -26.25 15.48
N LYS A 638 -6.48 -27.00 14.56
CA LYS A 638 -6.36 -26.82 13.11
C LYS A 638 -7.64 -26.22 12.53
N ILE A 639 -7.55 -25.15 11.75
CA ILE A 639 -8.70 -24.53 11.09
C ILE A 639 -8.55 -24.65 9.57
N MET A 640 -9.57 -25.19 8.92
CA MET A 640 -9.57 -25.47 7.49
C MET A 640 -10.71 -24.75 6.79
N LEU A 641 -10.43 -24.26 5.58
CA LEU A 641 -11.46 -23.77 4.67
C LEU A 641 -12.19 -25.00 4.08
N LYS A 642 -13.51 -25.03 4.22
CA LYS A 642 -14.39 -26.02 3.59
C LYS A 642 -15.61 -25.31 3.02
N ASN A 643 -15.74 -25.35 1.71
CA ASN A 643 -16.87 -24.79 0.98
C ASN A 643 -17.18 -25.66 -0.25
N LYS A 644 -18.07 -25.19 -1.13
CA LYS A 644 -18.44 -25.92 -2.37
C LYS A 644 -17.30 -26.14 -3.38
N HIS A 645 -16.19 -25.43 -3.26
CA HIS A 645 -15.05 -25.44 -4.19
C HIS A 645 -13.78 -26.01 -3.56
N VAL A 646 -13.59 -25.78 -2.26
CA VAL A 646 -12.47 -26.25 -1.45
C VAL A 646 -13.00 -27.30 -0.50
N ASP A 647 -12.65 -28.56 -0.76
CA ASP A 647 -13.04 -29.66 0.10
C ASP A 647 -12.05 -29.87 1.27
N ALA A 648 -12.57 -30.40 2.36
CA ALA A 648 -11.79 -30.89 3.50
C ALA A 648 -12.23 -32.32 3.77
N PRO A 649 -11.76 -33.30 2.96
CA PRO A 649 -12.20 -34.68 3.06
C PRO A 649 -11.86 -35.25 4.44
N ILE A 650 -12.71 -36.16 4.93
CA ILE A 650 -12.62 -36.73 6.28
C ILE A 650 -11.23 -37.31 6.53
N GLU A 651 -10.66 -37.99 5.55
CA GLU A 651 -9.33 -38.62 5.63
C GLU A 651 -8.22 -37.58 5.84
N ASN A 652 -8.36 -36.38 5.26
CA ASN A 652 -7.41 -35.29 5.49
C ASN A 652 -7.58 -34.73 6.90
N ILE A 653 -8.81 -34.55 7.38
CA ILE A 653 -9.08 -34.10 8.76
C ILE A 653 -8.48 -35.09 9.77
N GLU A 654 -8.70 -36.38 9.59
CA GLU A 654 -8.13 -37.45 10.42
C GLU A 654 -6.60 -37.44 10.38
N LEU A 655 -6.01 -37.31 9.20
CA LEU A 655 -4.57 -37.19 9.03
C LEU A 655 -4.00 -35.96 9.76
N ARG A 656 -4.69 -34.82 9.72
CA ARG A 656 -4.28 -33.60 10.43
C ARG A 656 -4.37 -33.79 11.95
N LEU A 657 -5.44 -34.41 12.44
CA LEU A 657 -5.60 -34.74 13.86
C LEU A 657 -4.52 -35.72 14.34
N ALA A 658 -4.21 -36.77 13.57
CA ALA A 658 -3.14 -37.72 13.88
C ALA A 658 -1.75 -37.04 13.91
N ASN A 659 -1.54 -36.01 13.09
CA ASN A 659 -0.30 -35.23 13.09
C ASN A 659 -0.21 -34.21 14.23
N MET A 660 -1.29 -33.96 14.98
CA MET A 660 -1.30 -33.10 16.17
C MET A 660 -1.09 -33.88 17.48
N GLU A 661 -0.71 -35.16 17.40
CA GLU A 661 -0.23 -35.89 18.58
C GLU A 661 1.05 -35.25 19.16
N PRO A 662 1.25 -35.28 20.49
CA PRO A 662 2.38 -34.60 21.14
C PRO A 662 3.76 -34.91 20.53
N ASP A 663 3.97 -36.16 20.09
CA ASP A 663 5.23 -36.62 19.51
C ASP A 663 5.43 -36.17 18.04
N ARG A 664 4.35 -35.73 17.38
CA ARG A 664 4.32 -35.36 15.95
C ARG A 664 4.10 -33.87 15.71
N LEU A 665 3.54 -33.17 16.69
CA LEU A 665 3.07 -31.79 16.60
C LEU A 665 4.13 -30.83 16.03
N PHE A 666 5.39 -30.98 16.45
CA PHE A 666 6.51 -30.11 16.05
C PHE A 666 7.49 -30.73 15.06
N GLN A 667 7.18 -31.89 14.45
CA GLN A 667 8.12 -32.54 13.52
C GLN A 667 8.42 -31.72 12.25
N VAL A 668 7.52 -30.80 11.85
CA VAL A 668 7.69 -29.90 10.68
C VAL A 668 8.93 -29.03 10.81
N TRP A 669 9.19 -28.52 12.02
CA TRP A 669 10.30 -27.62 12.32
C TRP A 669 11.65 -28.21 11.89
N SER A 670 11.83 -29.52 12.07
CA SER A 670 13.09 -30.21 11.75
C SER A 670 13.43 -30.27 10.26
N GLN A 671 12.45 -30.06 9.36
CA GLN A 671 12.64 -30.17 7.91
C GLN A 671 12.84 -28.80 7.23
N SER A 672 12.09 -27.77 7.66
CA SER A 672 12.15 -26.42 7.07
C SER A 672 13.42 -25.64 7.46
N ALA A 673 13.98 -25.88 8.65
CA ALA A 673 15.18 -25.19 9.15
C ALA A 673 16.48 -25.51 8.36
N ARG A 674 16.43 -26.40 7.36
CA ARG A 674 17.60 -26.81 6.56
C ARG A 674 17.80 -26.00 5.28
N ILE A 675 16.86 -25.14 4.87
CA ILE A 675 16.85 -24.66 3.48
C ILE A 675 17.23 -23.18 3.31
N ASP A 676 16.81 -22.18 4.11
CA ASP A 676 16.91 -20.77 3.62
C ASP A 676 17.34 -19.62 4.57
N ASN A 677 17.80 -19.79 5.82
CA ASN A 677 18.18 -18.60 6.65
C ASN A 677 19.29 -18.82 7.69
N GLU A 678 20.51 -18.32 7.41
CA GLU A 678 21.65 -18.35 8.35
C GLU A 678 21.47 -17.46 9.60
N ASP A 679 20.74 -16.34 9.50
CA ASP A 679 20.52 -15.44 10.65
C ASP A 679 19.50 -15.98 11.66
N MET A 680 18.50 -16.74 11.19
CA MET A 680 17.57 -17.46 12.08
C MET A 680 18.28 -18.64 12.75
N LEU A 681 19.18 -19.33 12.03
CA LEU A 681 20.02 -20.40 12.57
C LEU A 681 20.92 -19.95 13.72
N ASN A 682 21.47 -18.73 13.68
CA ASN A 682 22.29 -18.20 14.77
C ASN A 682 21.49 -17.97 16.06
N SER A 683 20.24 -17.48 15.95
CA SER A 683 19.33 -17.37 17.10
C SER A 683 18.79 -18.73 17.56
N LEU A 684 18.73 -19.72 16.66
CA LEU A 684 18.23 -21.08 16.92
C LEU A 684 19.30 -22.07 17.39
N SER A 685 20.59 -21.71 17.34
CA SER A 685 21.70 -22.55 17.83
C SER A 685 21.63 -22.85 19.34
N GLN A 686 20.74 -22.17 20.07
CA GLN A 686 20.43 -22.42 21.49
C GLN A 686 19.10 -23.14 21.73
N VAL A 687 18.31 -23.44 20.68
CA VAL A 687 17.05 -24.18 20.83
C VAL A 687 17.33 -25.69 20.75
N PRO A 688 16.93 -26.50 21.74
CA PRO A 688 17.14 -27.94 21.70
C PRO A 688 16.52 -28.55 20.44
N THR A 689 17.25 -29.46 19.79
CA THR A 689 16.73 -30.33 18.72
C THR A 689 15.33 -30.84 19.07
N GLY A 690 14.39 -30.86 18.12
CA GLY A 690 12.92 -30.99 18.29
C GLY A 690 12.35 -32.05 19.25
N ALA A 691 13.16 -32.93 19.81
CA ALA A 691 12.82 -33.70 21.00
C ALA A 691 12.60 -32.83 22.27
N GLY A 692 13.30 -31.69 22.42
CA GLY A 692 13.19 -30.85 23.62
C GLY A 692 11.88 -30.06 23.72
N LEU A 693 11.31 -29.61 22.60
CA LEU A 693 10.05 -28.86 22.58
C LEU A 693 8.81 -29.73 22.90
N SER A 694 8.89 -31.04 22.65
CA SER A 694 7.84 -31.99 23.04
C SER A 694 7.81 -32.24 24.55
N LEU A 695 8.98 -32.17 25.23
CA LEU A 695 9.08 -32.35 26.69
C LEU A 695 8.36 -31.23 27.47
N ASP A 696 8.31 -30.00 26.97
CA ASP A 696 7.69 -28.88 27.70
C ASP A 696 6.15 -29.01 27.77
N LEU A 697 5.48 -29.53 26.73
CA LEU A 697 4.03 -29.83 26.78
C LEU A 697 3.69 -31.01 27.72
N GLN A 698 4.66 -31.87 27.99
CA GLN A 698 4.52 -33.02 28.90
C GLN A 698 4.96 -32.68 30.33
N THR A 699 5.48 -31.48 30.57
CA THR A 699 5.95 -31.08 31.89
C THR A 699 4.74 -30.88 32.82
N PRO A 700 4.73 -31.51 34.01
CA PRO A 700 3.63 -31.35 34.95
C PRO A 700 3.43 -29.88 35.33
N ILE A 701 2.19 -29.40 35.24
CA ILE A 701 1.82 -28.06 35.69
C ILE A 701 1.50 -28.17 37.18
N VAL A 702 2.03 -27.25 37.98
CA VAL A 702 1.86 -27.28 39.44
C VAL A 702 0.37 -27.21 39.78
N GLY A 703 -0.12 -28.23 40.49
CA GLY A 703 -1.53 -28.30 40.90
C GLY A 703 -2.49 -28.90 39.87
N SER A 704 -1.98 -29.43 38.74
CA SER A 704 -2.75 -30.14 37.70
C SER A 704 -2.34 -31.62 37.62
N GLY A 705 -3.24 -32.49 37.15
CA GLY A 705 -2.89 -33.85 36.72
C GLY A 705 -1.93 -33.89 35.52
N GLU A 706 -1.66 -35.10 34.98
CA GLU A 706 -0.83 -35.26 33.77
C GLU A 706 -1.38 -34.39 32.62
N PRO A 707 -0.55 -33.58 31.95
CA PRO A 707 -1.00 -32.64 30.94
C PRO A 707 -1.66 -33.39 29.77
N ARG A 708 -2.91 -33.01 29.49
CA ARG A 708 -3.70 -33.59 28.39
C ARG A 708 -3.67 -32.66 27.19
N VAL A 709 -3.67 -33.23 25.99
CA VAL A 709 -3.75 -32.49 24.74
C VAL A 709 -5.07 -32.79 24.04
N LEU A 710 -5.93 -31.80 23.94
CA LEU A 710 -7.11 -31.83 23.09
C LEU A 710 -6.70 -31.52 21.64
N ARG A 711 -6.84 -32.51 20.77
CA ARG A 711 -6.61 -32.34 19.32
C ARG A 711 -7.91 -31.87 18.69
N ALA A 712 -7.97 -30.59 18.37
CA ALA A 712 -9.16 -29.94 17.85
C ALA A 712 -9.02 -29.58 16.38
N PHE A 713 -10.12 -29.63 15.64
CA PHE A 713 -10.20 -29.09 14.29
C PHE A 713 -11.42 -28.19 14.11
N ALA A 714 -11.42 -27.39 13.06
CA ALA A 714 -12.56 -26.60 12.62
C ALA A 714 -12.60 -26.60 11.10
N THR A 715 -13.81 -26.65 10.53
CA THR A 715 -14.04 -26.34 9.12
C THR A 715 -15.02 -25.19 8.99
N PHE A 716 -14.76 -24.29 8.05
CA PHE A 716 -15.60 -23.10 7.82
C PHE A 716 -15.60 -22.74 6.33
N PRO A 717 -16.71 -22.24 5.76
CA PRO A 717 -18.02 -22.03 6.38
C PRO A 717 -18.80 -23.32 6.63
N ASP A 718 -18.49 -24.41 5.92
CA ASP A 718 -19.23 -25.65 6.07
C ASP A 718 -18.63 -26.48 7.21
N ALA A 719 -19.41 -26.71 8.27
CA ALA A 719 -18.99 -27.50 9.41
C ALA A 719 -18.90 -29.00 9.05
N THR A 720 -17.90 -29.68 9.61
CA THR A 720 -17.79 -31.15 9.57
C THR A 720 -18.16 -31.69 10.95
N ASP A 721 -19.07 -32.66 10.97
CA ASP A 721 -19.46 -33.34 12.19
C ASP A 721 -18.32 -34.23 12.69
N ILE A 722 -18.00 -34.13 13.98
CA ILE A 722 -17.00 -35.01 14.59
C ILE A 722 -17.45 -36.47 14.60
N GLY A 723 -18.76 -36.73 14.62
CA GLY A 723 -19.32 -38.07 14.56
C GLY A 723 -19.05 -38.81 13.24
N SER A 724 -18.63 -38.10 12.18
CA SER A 724 -18.28 -38.73 10.90
C SER A 724 -16.83 -39.24 10.86
N LEU A 725 -16.00 -38.94 11.86
CA LEU A 725 -14.62 -39.42 11.92
C LEU A 725 -14.55 -40.86 12.44
N GLN A 726 -13.62 -41.65 11.92
CA GLN A 726 -13.32 -42.97 12.44
C GLN A 726 -12.73 -42.90 13.85
N GLN A 727 -13.00 -43.93 14.65
CA GLN A 727 -12.47 -44.05 16.00
C GLN A 727 -10.93 -44.08 15.98
N ASP A 728 -10.31 -43.23 16.80
CA ASP A 728 -8.85 -43.20 16.95
C ASP A 728 -8.35 -44.32 17.86
N THR A 729 -7.11 -44.74 17.62
CA THR A 729 -6.32 -45.55 18.56
C THR A 729 -5.54 -44.70 19.56
N SER A 730 -5.38 -43.40 19.29
CA SER A 730 -4.71 -42.43 20.17
C SER A 730 -5.47 -42.23 21.48
N SER A 731 -4.73 -42.11 22.59
CA SER A 731 -5.29 -41.82 23.91
C SER A 731 -5.75 -40.37 24.08
N GLN A 732 -5.33 -39.47 23.18
CA GLN A 732 -5.64 -38.04 23.26
C GLN A 732 -7.04 -37.76 22.66
N PRO A 733 -7.91 -37.00 23.34
CA PRO A 733 -9.26 -36.72 22.85
C PRO A 733 -9.25 -35.88 21.57
N ARG A 734 -10.30 -36.06 20.76
CA ARG A 734 -10.56 -35.28 19.54
C ARG A 734 -11.78 -34.37 19.73
N ALA A 735 -11.73 -33.17 19.15
CA ALA A 735 -12.85 -32.24 19.16
C ALA A 735 -13.02 -31.48 17.84
N ALA A 736 -14.25 -31.07 17.54
CA ALA A 736 -14.57 -30.08 16.52
C ALA A 736 -14.95 -28.76 17.20
N LEU A 737 -14.31 -27.66 16.83
CA LEU A 737 -14.68 -26.32 17.29
C LEU A 737 -16.02 -25.90 16.66
N LYS A 738 -16.95 -25.44 17.50
CA LYS A 738 -18.27 -24.98 17.05
C LYS A 738 -18.18 -23.58 16.43
N MET A 739 -17.88 -23.54 15.14
CA MET A 739 -17.73 -22.27 14.40
C MET A 739 -19.01 -21.43 14.37
N ASP A 740 -20.19 -22.04 14.44
CA ASP A 740 -21.47 -21.34 14.53
C ASP A 740 -21.64 -20.61 15.87
N ALA A 741 -21.15 -21.20 16.96
CA ALA A 741 -21.13 -20.57 18.29
C ALA A 741 -20.17 -19.36 18.31
N LEU A 742 -19.01 -19.48 17.68
CA LEU A 742 -18.07 -18.36 17.52
C LEU A 742 -18.63 -17.27 16.59
N GLN A 743 -19.33 -17.65 15.52
CA GLN A 743 -19.96 -16.70 14.62
C GLN A 743 -21.05 -15.87 15.33
N LYS A 744 -21.89 -16.52 16.15
CA LYS A 744 -22.87 -15.81 17.00
C LYS A 744 -22.20 -14.82 17.95
N LEU A 745 -21.11 -15.24 18.60
CA LEU A 745 -20.32 -14.34 19.46
C LEU A 745 -19.75 -13.13 18.72
N SER A 746 -19.40 -13.29 17.44
CA SER A 746 -18.86 -12.19 16.66
C SER A 746 -19.86 -11.05 16.45
N GLU A 747 -21.16 -11.36 16.38
CA GLU A 747 -22.23 -10.37 16.16
C GLU A 747 -22.36 -9.38 17.33
N ASP A 748 -21.98 -9.82 18.53
CA ASP A 748 -22.08 -9.03 19.77
C ASP A 748 -20.86 -8.13 20.00
N ILE A 749 -19.82 -8.20 19.16
CA ILE A 749 -18.61 -7.39 19.34
C ILE A 749 -18.88 -5.94 18.93
N PRO A 750 -18.79 -4.95 19.84
CA PRO A 750 -18.99 -3.56 19.49
C PRO A 750 -17.86 -3.05 18.60
N TRP A 751 -18.21 -2.28 17.56
CA TRP A 751 -17.23 -1.62 16.69
C TRP A 751 -16.16 -0.84 17.48
N ASP A 752 -16.56 -0.11 18.52
CA ASP A 752 -15.63 0.69 19.31
C ASP A 752 -14.58 -0.17 20.02
N ALA A 753 -14.90 -1.42 20.37
CA ALA A 753 -13.94 -2.35 20.97
C ALA A 753 -12.88 -2.77 19.93
N THR A 754 -13.31 -3.14 18.72
CA THR A 754 -12.40 -3.46 17.61
C THR A 754 -11.55 -2.25 17.22
N LEU A 755 -12.15 -1.07 17.14
CA LEU A 755 -11.45 0.17 16.81
C LEU A 755 -10.37 0.49 17.85
N ARG A 756 -10.70 0.44 19.15
CA ARG A 756 -9.72 0.64 20.23
C ARG A 756 -8.56 -0.33 20.15
N ARG A 757 -8.84 -1.58 19.76
CA ARG A 757 -7.80 -2.61 19.63
C ARG A 757 -6.85 -2.31 18.47
N ILE A 758 -7.39 -1.99 17.29
CA ILE A 758 -6.59 -1.58 16.13
C ILE A 758 -5.79 -0.31 16.44
N TYR A 759 -6.41 0.66 17.12
CA TYR A 759 -5.74 1.88 17.56
C TYR A 759 -4.54 1.57 18.47
N SER A 760 -4.73 0.70 19.47
CA SER A 760 -3.67 0.33 20.41
C SER A 760 -2.50 -0.38 19.73
N ALA A 761 -2.75 -1.20 18.71
CA ALA A 761 -1.70 -1.86 17.93
C ALA A 761 -0.90 -0.88 17.06
N LEU A 762 -1.56 0.10 16.44
CA LEU A 762 -0.91 1.05 15.53
C LEU A 762 -0.20 2.21 16.23
N ILE A 763 -0.77 2.63 17.35
CA ILE A 763 -0.43 3.80 18.13
C ILE A 763 -0.11 3.28 19.54
N ASP A 764 1.03 2.59 19.66
CA ASP A 764 1.46 2.01 20.93
C ASP A 764 1.59 3.07 22.03
N ARG A 765 1.60 2.63 23.29
CA ARG A 765 1.65 3.53 24.45
C ARG A 765 2.86 4.47 24.42
N ARG A 766 4.00 4.03 23.88
CA ARG A 766 5.19 4.88 23.77
C ARG A 766 4.95 6.02 22.78
N LYS A 767 4.31 5.73 21.65
CA LYS A 767 3.90 6.72 20.65
C LYS A 767 2.79 7.64 21.17
N GLN A 768 1.88 7.13 22.01
CA GLN A 768 0.89 7.97 22.70
C GLN A 768 1.56 8.95 23.65
N LEU A 769 2.50 8.47 24.47
CA LEU A 769 3.28 9.29 25.40
C LEU A 769 4.15 10.34 24.67
N MET A 770 4.67 10.02 23.48
CA MET A 770 5.45 10.97 22.66
C MET A 770 4.61 12.15 22.15
N VAL A 771 3.31 11.98 21.94
CA VAL A 771 2.42 13.08 21.54
C VAL A 771 1.85 13.83 22.77
N GLY A 772 2.25 13.44 23.98
CA GLY A 772 1.91 14.11 25.23
C GLY A 772 0.90 13.32 26.06
N ASP A 773 1.24 13.14 27.33
CA ASP A 773 0.29 12.83 28.41
C ASP A 773 -0.67 14.03 28.61
N GLU A 774 -1.70 13.89 29.43
CA GLU A 774 -2.66 14.98 29.73
C GLU A 774 -2.01 16.31 30.15
N SER A 775 -0.75 16.28 30.60
CA SER A 775 0.07 17.42 31.02
C SER A 775 0.71 18.25 29.90
N VAL A 776 0.70 17.81 28.63
CA VAL A 776 1.29 18.55 27.49
C VAL A 776 0.23 18.75 26.40
N ARG A 777 -1.02 18.97 26.80
CA ARG A 777 -2.06 19.35 25.86
C ARG A 777 -1.80 20.79 25.37
N VAL A 778 -2.01 21.03 24.07
CA VAL A 778 -2.01 22.41 23.57
C VAL A 778 -3.36 22.99 23.99
N ASP A 779 -3.37 23.77 25.07
CA ASP A 779 -4.59 24.24 25.72
C ASP A 779 -5.46 25.03 24.73
N VAL A 780 -4.84 25.95 23.98
CA VAL A 780 -5.44 26.66 22.85
C VAL A 780 -4.31 27.05 21.89
N GLU A 781 -4.33 26.59 20.63
CA GLU A 781 -3.47 27.17 19.59
C GLU A 781 -3.95 28.61 19.35
N GLY A 782 -3.09 29.61 19.63
CA GLY A 782 -3.38 31.02 19.33
C GLY A 782 -3.66 31.95 20.52
N THR A 783 -3.45 31.52 21.77
CA THR A 783 -3.24 32.46 22.89
C THR A 783 -1.77 32.44 23.23
N ILE A 784 -1.07 33.53 22.91
CA ILE A 784 0.25 33.80 23.49
C ILE A 784 0.03 33.75 25.00
N ALA A 785 0.78 32.90 25.70
CA ALA A 785 0.85 32.98 27.15
C ALA A 785 1.42 34.36 27.48
N ASP A 786 0.55 35.32 27.81
CA ASP A 786 0.96 36.58 28.38
C ASP A 786 1.75 36.25 29.64
N THR A 787 3.05 36.56 29.56
CA THR A 787 3.98 36.83 30.65
C THR A 787 3.40 36.62 32.05
N GLU A 788 3.89 35.59 32.74
CA GLU A 788 3.95 35.58 34.19
C GLU A 788 4.69 36.85 34.62
N SER A 789 3.93 37.89 34.96
CA SER A 789 4.47 39.02 35.70
C SER A 789 4.77 38.51 37.10
N GLU A 790 6.06 38.34 37.38
CA GLU A 790 6.62 38.33 38.73
C GLU A 790 6.03 39.54 39.49
N VAL A 791 5.05 39.27 40.36
CA VAL A 791 4.72 40.20 41.43
C VAL A 791 5.62 39.80 42.59
N SER A 792 6.67 40.59 42.73
CA SER A 792 7.57 40.62 43.87
C SER A 792 6.80 40.75 45.18
N ASP A 793 7.09 39.82 46.08
CA ASP A 793 6.98 40.00 47.53
C ASP A 793 7.63 41.32 47.94
N ASP A 794 6.86 42.20 48.57
CA ASP A 794 7.35 43.06 49.63
C ASP A 794 6.17 43.40 50.59
N SER A 795 6.48 43.25 51.88
CA SER A 795 5.75 43.64 53.10
C SER A 795 4.99 44.97 53.01
N ASP A 796 3.89 45.23 53.72
CA ASP A 796 3.80 45.22 55.19
C ASP A 796 2.34 45.47 55.67
N GLU A 797 2.07 45.05 56.92
CA GLU A 797 1.08 45.57 57.89
C GLU A 797 -0.42 45.79 57.54
N GLY A 798 -1.28 45.05 58.27
CA GLY A 798 -2.25 45.71 59.17
C GLY A 798 -3.76 45.53 58.90
N GLN A 799 -4.44 44.98 59.93
CA GLN A 799 -5.85 45.16 60.33
C GLN A 799 -6.98 44.34 59.67
N GLU A 800 -7.35 43.26 60.39
CA GLU A 800 -8.59 43.13 61.19
C GLU A 800 -9.98 43.44 60.57
N VAL A 801 -10.87 42.46 60.77
CA VAL A 801 -12.35 42.50 60.96
C VAL A 801 -13.25 41.93 59.83
N ALA A 802 -13.97 40.89 60.28
CA ALA A 802 -15.21 40.23 59.83
C ALA A 802 -16.15 40.93 58.82
N GLU A 803 -16.69 40.17 57.86
CA GLU A 803 -17.99 39.47 57.94
C GLU A 803 -18.08 38.37 56.87
#